data_AF-A0A6N2N1S5-F1
#
_entry.id   AF-A0A6N2N1S5-F1
#
_cell.length_a   1.000
_cell.length_b   1.000
_cell.length_c   1.000
_cell.angle_alpha   90.00
_cell.angle_beta   90.00
_cell.angle_gamma   90.00
#
_symmetry.space_group_name_H-M   'P 1'
#
loop_
_entity.id
_entity.type
_entity.pdbx_description
1 polymer ?
#
loop_
_entity_poly.entity_id
_entity_poly.type
_entity_poly.pdbx_seq_one_letter_code
_entity_poly.pdbx_strand_id
1 'polypeptide(L)'
;MTLLSVWKAVNLRSSRNYCYATVVSSAENLLDLIHLSLTHKSLKLTQQCHARSLSLGFTQNPFLATKLISAYAIFGVPAQSQLVFDSLHIKSVYLWNSLINGFVKNRAYNEAFGWFYQMCCHGVLLDDFTLATMSKVCHEIGDLNAGKLIHGKSLKTGFVLDVIVANSLMSMYSKCGGFGECLKLFDEMPERNVGSWNVILSGYADSGDRNFDKEVSGFVKDMQIEGLKPDAFTVSSLLTLCNGHMRKRDPGRELHGFIVRIELAVGSGTGVHLGCCLIDMYSRSDRVEVGRRVFDRMKSRNVYAWTAMVNGYVQNGALEEGLVLFHEMQVRDGVEPNKVSLVSVLPACSVVSGLIGVKQIHGYAIRKQFNNDVSLCNALIDVYSKCGSLDHAKQVFEFGYFHRDPISWSSMISGYGLHGKGEEAVSVYNKMLQLGNKPDMITIVGVLSACVRAGLVGEGLCIYKSAINKYKIKPTVEICACVVDMLGRSGQLGQALDYIKTMPMAPSPSVWGALVNASIIHGNSEMQDLAYRFLIQLEPENPSNYVSLSNLHASSRRWDVVSEVRTMMKDRCLTKTPGYSWISINNTTHFFYAADKLHPCSKSIYELLGGLILLMKGPAVSHDFENFTRVRMLFVSIGFYNRYGGRVPRLLEVKTKRNKDRRMDVESGCTTHFFEE
;
A
#
# COMPACT_ATOMS: atom_id res chain seq x y z
N MET A 1 -27.82 -34.95 14.27
CA MET A 1 -27.83 -36.05 15.26
C MET A 1 -26.43 -36.63 15.39
N THR A 2 -25.59 -36.10 16.28
CA THR A 2 -24.34 -36.73 16.82
C THR A 2 -23.61 -35.78 17.80
N LEU A 3 -24.35 -35.11 18.69
CA LEU A 3 -23.77 -34.36 19.83
C LEU A 3 -24.33 -34.81 21.20
N LEU A 4 -25.14 -35.89 21.21
CA LEU A 4 -25.81 -36.40 22.42
C LEU A 4 -25.32 -37.79 22.87
N SER A 5 -24.41 -38.44 22.14
CA SER A 5 -23.97 -39.80 22.44
C SER A 5 -22.75 -39.92 23.37
N VAL A 6 -22.04 -38.82 23.67
CA VAL A 6 -20.86 -38.86 24.56
C VAL A 6 -21.25 -38.71 26.05
N TRP A 7 -22.47 -38.28 26.35
CA TRP A 7 -22.89 -37.89 27.70
C TRP A 7 -23.48 -39.02 28.57
N LYS A 8 -23.58 -40.25 28.09
CA LYS A 8 -24.28 -41.34 28.81
C LYS A 8 -23.41 -42.40 29.48
N ALA A 9 -22.08 -42.29 29.41
CA ALA A 9 -21.20 -43.37 29.86
C ALA A 9 -20.35 -43.05 31.09
N VAL A 10 -20.80 -42.21 32.03
CA VAL A 10 -20.12 -42.12 33.34
C VAL A 10 -21.13 -41.77 34.43
N ASN A 11 -21.77 -42.78 35.03
CA ASN A 11 -22.15 -42.69 36.43
C ASN A 11 -22.38 -44.07 37.08
N LEU A 12 -21.77 -44.19 38.26
CA LEU A 12 -21.94 -45.17 39.34
C LEU A 12 -21.18 -46.51 39.26
N ARG A 13 -20.11 -46.59 40.08
CA ARG A 13 -20.05 -47.53 41.23
C ARG A 13 -19.12 -47.01 42.33
N SER A 14 -19.64 -47.04 43.54
CA SER A 14 -19.06 -46.60 44.82
C SER A 14 -17.95 -47.54 45.33
N SER A 15 -16.81 -47.02 45.78
CA SER A 15 -16.11 -47.53 46.99
C SER A 15 -15.02 -46.55 47.47
N ARG A 16 -14.74 -46.58 48.78
CA ARG A 16 -14.18 -45.54 49.64
C ARG A 16 -12.66 -45.21 49.51
N ASN A 17 -11.96 -45.57 48.43
CA ASN A 17 -10.50 -45.38 48.32
C ASN A 17 -10.03 -44.62 47.06
N TYR A 18 -10.73 -43.55 46.65
CA TYR A 18 -10.35 -42.74 45.47
C TYR A 18 -10.49 -41.23 45.74
N CYS A 19 -9.55 -40.64 46.48
CA CYS A 19 -9.53 -39.18 46.68
C CYS A 19 -8.37 -38.46 45.97
N TYR A 20 -7.35 -39.17 45.47
CA TYR A 20 -6.23 -38.52 44.76
C TYR A 20 -6.28 -38.69 43.23
N ALA A 21 -6.60 -39.89 42.73
CA ALA A 21 -6.58 -40.18 41.29
C ALA A 21 -7.76 -39.57 40.49
N THR A 22 -8.95 -39.48 41.08
CA THR A 22 -10.16 -38.89 40.47
C THR A 22 -10.10 -37.37 40.36
N VAL A 23 -9.47 -36.70 41.32
CA VAL A 23 -9.30 -35.24 41.34
C VAL A 23 -8.36 -34.80 40.22
N VAL A 24 -7.23 -35.48 40.03
CA VAL A 24 -6.27 -35.22 38.94
C VAL A 24 -6.92 -35.47 37.57
N SER A 25 -7.62 -36.60 37.40
CA SER A 25 -8.32 -36.94 36.16
C SER A 25 -9.38 -35.88 35.77
N SER A 26 -10.08 -35.30 36.74
CA SER A 26 -11.10 -34.28 36.45
C SER A 26 -10.52 -32.91 36.04
N ALA A 27 -9.32 -32.55 36.52
CA ALA A 27 -8.63 -31.33 36.12
C ALA A 27 -7.98 -31.46 34.73
N GLU A 28 -7.40 -32.62 34.42
CA GLU A 28 -6.89 -32.94 33.06
C GLU A 28 -8.01 -32.90 32.02
N ASN A 29 -9.17 -33.49 32.33
CA ASN A 29 -10.35 -33.42 31.47
C ASN A 29 -10.83 -31.97 31.21
N LEU A 30 -10.70 -31.06 32.20
CA LEU A 30 -11.03 -29.65 32.01
C LEU A 30 -10.00 -28.91 31.15
N LEU A 31 -8.71 -29.25 31.27
CA LEU A 31 -7.65 -28.69 30.44
C LEU A 31 -7.87 -29.07 28.96
N ASP A 32 -8.23 -30.33 28.69
CA ASP A 32 -8.53 -30.79 27.34
C ASP A 32 -9.77 -30.08 26.75
N LEU A 33 -10.79 -29.85 27.57
CA LEU A 33 -11.99 -29.10 27.14
C LEU A 33 -11.69 -27.62 26.88
N ILE A 34 -10.77 -27.00 27.62
CA ILE A 34 -10.29 -25.64 27.34
C ILE A 34 -9.46 -25.65 26.04
N HIS A 35 -8.63 -26.66 25.81
CA HIS A 35 -7.93 -26.80 24.53
C HIS A 35 -8.91 -26.96 23.36
N LEU A 36 -9.96 -27.76 23.54
CA LEU A 36 -11.03 -27.93 22.56
C LEU A 36 -11.82 -26.63 22.32
N SER A 37 -12.03 -25.81 23.35
CA SER A 37 -12.68 -24.51 23.18
C SER A 37 -11.84 -23.56 22.32
N LEU A 38 -10.52 -23.59 22.48
CA LEU A 38 -9.59 -22.79 21.67
C LEU A 38 -9.55 -23.25 20.22
N THR A 39 -9.49 -24.57 19.96
CA THR A 39 -9.47 -25.11 18.59
C THR A 39 -10.77 -24.80 17.84
N HIS A 40 -11.92 -24.93 18.51
CA HIS A 40 -13.24 -24.62 17.93
C HIS A 40 -13.64 -23.15 18.06
N LYS A 41 -12.77 -22.29 18.60
CA LYS A 41 -13.03 -20.85 18.82
C LYS A 41 -14.36 -20.58 19.55
N SER A 42 -14.68 -21.37 20.58
CA SER A 42 -15.92 -21.27 21.33
C SER A 42 -15.73 -20.62 22.70
N LEU A 43 -16.10 -19.34 22.81
CA LEU A 43 -16.14 -18.62 24.10
C LEU A 43 -17.14 -19.27 25.07
N LYS A 44 -18.29 -19.74 24.56
CA LYS A 44 -19.33 -20.40 25.37
C LYS A 44 -18.80 -21.66 26.05
N LEU A 45 -18.02 -22.46 25.34
CA LEU A 45 -17.41 -23.67 25.91
C LEU A 45 -16.37 -23.30 26.99
N THR A 46 -15.60 -22.24 26.78
CA THR A 46 -14.66 -21.71 27.79
C THR A 46 -15.39 -21.28 29.06
N GLN A 47 -16.51 -20.57 28.93
CA GLN A 47 -17.37 -20.17 30.06
C GLN A 47 -17.96 -21.38 30.79
N GLN A 48 -18.38 -22.42 30.06
CA GLN A 48 -18.85 -23.67 30.67
C GLN A 48 -17.74 -24.39 31.43
N CYS A 49 -16.51 -24.43 30.90
CA CYS A 49 -15.36 -25.00 31.58
C CYS A 49 -15.01 -24.21 32.84
N HIS A 50 -15.07 -22.88 32.78
CA HIS A 50 -14.86 -22.02 33.94
C HIS A 50 -15.93 -22.25 35.01
N ALA A 51 -17.23 -22.24 34.65
CA ALA A 51 -18.31 -22.52 35.59
C ALA A 51 -18.19 -23.91 36.23
N ARG A 52 -17.77 -24.91 35.43
CA ARG A 52 -17.54 -26.27 35.92
C ARG A 52 -16.34 -26.34 36.88
N SER A 53 -15.27 -25.62 36.58
CA SER A 53 -14.12 -25.45 37.48
C SER A 53 -14.56 -24.89 38.84
N LEU A 54 -15.42 -23.86 38.85
CA LEU A 54 -16.00 -23.31 40.08
C LEU A 54 -16.81 -24.38 40.84
N SER A 55 -17.70 -25.10 40.15
CA SER A 55 -18.57 -26.12 40.77
C SER A 55 -17.81 -27.32 41.36
N LEU A 56 -16.64 -27.64 40.79
CA LEU A 56 -15.80 -28.75 41.23
C LEU A 56 -14.75 -28.31 42.28
N GLY A 57 -14.71 -27.03 42.65
CA GLY A 57 -13.78 -26.49 43.65
C GLY A 57 -12.35 -26.28 43.15
N PHE A 58 -12.12 -26.22 41.84
CA PHE A 58 -10.78 -26.02 41.24
C PHE A 58 -10.35 -24.54 41.13
N THR A 59 -11.00 -23.64 41.87
CA THR A 59 -10.77 -22.19 41.78
C THR A 59 -9.36 -21.78 42.21
N GLN A 60 -8.74 -22.54 43.09
CA GLN A 60 -7.38 -22.29 43.58
C GLN A 60 -6.29 -23.02 42.77
N ASN A 61 -6.62 -23.69 41.66
CA ASN A 61 -5.62 -24.39 40.84
C ASN A 61 -4.92 -23.41 39.87
N PRO A 62 -3.62 -23.09 40.06
CA PRO A 62 -2.94 -22.08 39.25
C PRO A 62 -2.78 -22.47 37.78
N PHE A 63 -2.62 -23.77 37.47
CA PHE A 63 -2.44 -24.24 36.10
C PHE A 63 -3.72 -24.06 35.27
N LEU A 64 -4.86 -24.45 35.86
CA LEU A 64 -6.17 -24.29 35.23
C LEU A 64 -6.52 -22.80 35.07
N ALA A 65 -6.22 -22.00 36.09
CA ALA A 65 -6.41 -20.55 36.06
C ALA A 65 -5.58 -19.87 34.97
N THR A 66 -4.30 -20.19 34.82
CA THR A 66 -3.44 -19.69 33.74
C THR A 66 -4.04 -20.00 32.36
N LYS A 67 -4.53 -21.23 32.15
CA LYS A 67 -5.16 -21.61 30.87
C LYS A 67 -6.47 -20.86 30.63
N LEU A 68 -7.33 -20.72 31.64
CA LEU A 68 -8.56 -19.93 31.55
C LEU A 68 -8.28 -18.45 31.24
N ILE A 69 -7.31 -17.83 31.93
CA ILE A 69 -6.85 -16.46 31.68
C ILE A 69 -6.41 -16.30 30.23
N SER A 70 -5.58 -17.22 29.74
CA SER A 70 -5.10 -17.20 28.36
C SER A 70 -6.22 -17.39 27.33
N ALA A 71 -7.20 -18.23 27.64
CA ALA A 71 -8.33 -18.50 26.75
C ALA A 71 -9.27 -17.30 26.65
N TYR A 72 -9.65 -16.70 27.79
CA TYR A 72 -10.45 -15.47 27.79
C TYR A 72 -9.76 -14.32 27.07
N ALA A 73 -8.43 -14.19 27.21
CA ALA A 73 -7.66 -13.21 26.46
C ALA A 73 -7.70 -13.47 24.94
N ILE A 74 -7.60 -14.72 24.49
CA ILE A 74 -7.72 -15.07 23.05
C ILE A 74 -9.10 -14.71 22.49
N PHE A 75 -10.15 -14.81 23.31
CA PHE A 75 -11.52 -14.48 22.91
C PHE A 75 -11.88 -12.98 23.00
N GLY A 76 -10.93 -12.10 23.33
CA GLY A 76 -11.23 -10.68 23.38
C GLY A 76 -11.86 -10.20 24.69
N VAL A 77 -11.82 -11.00 25.77
CA VAL A 77 -12.56 -10.73 27.02
C VAL A 77 -11.64 -10.67 28.25
N PRO A 78 -10.64 -9.78 28.30
CA PRO A 78 -9.64 -9.75 29.37
C PRO A 78 -10.22 -9.44 30.76
N ALA A 79 -11.40 -8.81 30.85
CA ALA A 79 -12.11 -8.63 32.12
C ALA A 79 -12.47 -9.96 32.81
N GLN A 80 -12.76 -11.01 32.04
CA GLN A 80 -13.01 -12.35 32.60
C GLN A 80 -11.70 -13.00 33.06
N SER A 81 -10.57 -12.72 32.40
CA SER A 81 -9.25 -13.12 32.86
C SER A 81 -8.92 -12.50 34.22
N GLN A 82 -9.28 -11.24 34.44
CA GLN A 82 -9.12 -10.57 35.72
C GLN A 82 -9.93 -11.25 36.83
N LEU A 83 -11.20 -11.61 36.58
CA LEU A 83 -12.02 -12.29 37.58
C LEU A 83 -11.43 -13.66 38.00
N VAL A 84 -10.90 -14.41 37.05
CA VAL A 84 -10.19 -15.67 37.33
C VAL A 84 -8.96 -15.40 38.19
N PHE A 85 -8.18 -14.37 37.85
CA PHE A 85 -6.98 -13.99 38.58
C PHE A 85 -7.25 -13.54 40.01
N ASP A 86 -8.27 -12.71 40.22
CA ASP A 86 -8.65 -12.17 41.52
C ASP A 86 -9.16 -13.27 42.46
N SER A 87 -9.75 -14.34 41.90
CA SER A 87 -10.26 -15.48 42.68
C SER A 87 -9.16 -16.32 43.36
N LEU A 88 -7.89 -16.23 42.94
CA LEU A 88 -6.78 -16.98 43.52
C LEU A 88 -6.15 -16.28 44.72
N HIS A 89 -5.95 -17.02 45.82
CA HIS A 89 -5.26 -16.52 47.00
C HIS A 89 -3.74 -16.36 46.78
N ILE A 90 -3.12 -17.33 46.11
CA ILE A 90 -1.69 -17.33 45.81
C ILE A 90 -1.51 -17.07 44.31
N LYS A 91 -0.87 -15.95 43.98
CA LYS A 91 -0.65 -15.50 42.61
C LYS A 91 0.82 -15.69 42.26
N SER A 92 1.13 -16.71 41.46
CA SER A 92 2.49 -16.98 40.99
C SER A 92 2.92 -15.99 39.90
N VAL A 93 4.22 -15.85 39.67
CA VAL A 93 4.80 -15.04 38.57
C VAL A 93 4.16 -15.40 37.22
N TYR A 94 3.98 -16.69 36.94
CA TYR A 94 3.33 -17.18 35.72
C TYR A 94 1.87 -16.70 35.56
N LEU A 95 1.13 -16.58 36.66
CA LEU A 95 -0.25 -16.11 36.65
C LEU A 95 -0.31 -14.61 36.34
N TRP A 96 0.57 -13.82 36.96
CA TRP A 96 0.76 -12.39 36.66
C TRP A 96 1.14 -12.19 35.19
N ASN A 97 2.14 -12.93 34.70
CA ASN A 97 2.58 -12.88 33.31
C ASN A 97 1.47 -13.25 32.32
N SER A 98 0.65 -14.25 32.66
CA SER A 98 -0.49 -14.66 31.83
C SER A 98 -1.57 -13.58 31.75
N LEU A 99 -1.84 -12.91 32.87
CA LEU A 99 -2.79 -11.79 32.92
C LEU A 99 -2.29 -10.60 32.11
N ILE A 100 -1.05 -10.16 32.37
CA ILE A 100 -0.41 -9.03 31.67
C ILE A 100 -0.40 -9.32 30.15
N ASN A 101 0.12 -10.47 29.72
CA ASN A 101 0.14 -10.85 28.31
C ASN A 101 -1.29 -10.94 27.71
N GLY A 102 -2.28 -11.30 28.52
CA GLY A 102 -3.68 -11.29 28.12
C GLY A 102 -4.19 -9.90 27.74
N PHE A 103 -3.87 -8.88 28.55
CA PHE A 103 -4.16 -7.48 28.22
C PHE A 103 -3.36 -6.98 27.02
N VAL A 104 -2.07 -7.34 26.92
CA VAL A 104 -1.20 -6.99 25.78
C VAL A 104 -1.76 -7.52 24.45
N LYS A 105 -2.18 -8.79 24.39
CA LYS A 105 -2.80 -9.38 23.19
C LYS A 105 -4.08 -8.67 22.75
N ASN A 106 -4.78 -8.03 23.69
CA ASN A 106 -5.99 -7.27 23.45
C ASN A 106 -5.76 -5.77 23.23
N ARG A 107 -4.49 -5.35 23.07
CA ARG A 107 -4.08 -3.95 22.88
C ARG A 107 -4.49 -3.00 24.03
N ALA A 108 -4.78 -3.56 25.20
CA ALA A 108 -5.10 -2.83 26.42
C ALA A 108 -3.80 -2.54 27.20
N TYR A 109 -2.95 -1.71 26.60
CA TYR A 109 -1.56 -1.52 27.06
C TYR A 109 -1.44 -0.74 28.37
N ASN A 110 -2.35 0.21 28.63
CA ASN A 110 -2.36 0.99 29.87
C ASN A 110 -2.71 0.10 31.07
N GLU A 111 -3.68 -0.78 30.90
CA GLU A 111 -4.07 -1.78 31.88
C GLU A 111 -2.94 -2.76 32.13
N ALA A 112 -2.21 -3.20 31.09
CA ALA A 112 -1.02 -4.04 31.23
C ALA A 112 0.06 -3.37 32.11
N PHE A 113 0.31 -2.07 31.94
CA PHE A 113 1.20 -1.31 32.83
C PHE A 113 0.67 -1.20 34.26
N GLY A 114 -0.63 -1.00 34.42
CA GLY A 114 -1.28 -1.01 35.73
C GLY A 114 -1.07 -2.33 36.47
N TRP A 115 -1.26 -3.47 35.79
CA TRP A 115 -1.02 -4.80 36.36
C TRP A 115 0.45 -5.07 36.64
N PHE A 116 1.37 -4.62 35.77
CA PHE A 116 2.80 -4.69 36.02
C PHE A 116 3.22 -3.88 37.26
N TYR A 117 2.66 -2.69 37.43
CA TYR A 117 2.87 -1.88 38.64
C TYR A 117 2.38 -2.59 39.90
N GLN A 118 1.17 -3.18 39.85
CA GLN A 118 0.63 -3.98 40.95
C GLN A 118 1.53 -5.19 41.27
N MET A 119 2.01 -5.92 40.26
CA MET A 119 2.97 -7.02 40.45
C MET A 119 4.22 -6.55 41.21
N CYS A 120 4.76 -5.38 40.84
CA CYS A 120 5.91 -4.79 41.51
C CYS A 120 5.60 -4.38 42.97
N CYS A 121 4.43 -3.79 43.23
CA CYS A 121 4.01 -3.41 44.59
C CYS A 121 3.84 -4.61 45.52
N HIS A 122 3.45 -5.78 44.99
CA HIS A 122 3.36 -7.03 45.74
C HIS A 122 4.73 -7.69 45.97
N GLY A 123 5.83 -7.07 45.55
CA GLY A 123 7.18 -7.59 45.75
C GLY A 123 7.48 -8.86 44.95
N VAL A 124 6.69 -9.14 43.91
CA VAL A 124 6.87 -10.33 43.08
C VAL A 124 8.15 -10.16 42.25
N LEU A 125 9.03 -11.17 42.30
CA LEU A 125 10.25 -11.19 41.50
C LEU A 125 9.90 -11.24 40.01
N LEU A 126 10.47 -10.30 39.24
CA LEU A 126 10.29 -10.24 37.80
C LEU A 126 11.13 -11.33 37.14
N ASP A 127 10.61 -11.93 36.08
CA ASP A 127 11.37 -12.81 35.19
C ASP A 127 11.71 -12.11 33.87
N ASP A 128 12.56 -12.78 33.08
CA ASP A 128 12.95 -12.38 31.73
C ASP A 128 11.71 -12.16 30.84
N PHE A 129 10.71 -13.04 30.97
CA PHE A 129 9.45 -12.94 30.23
C PHE A 129 8.65 -11.68 30.57
N THR A 130 8.54 -11.29 31.84
CA THR A 130 7.85 -10.06 32.26
C THR A 130 8.51 -8.85 31.62
N LEU A 131 9.84 -8.74 31.73
CA LEU A 131 10.60 -7.60 31.22
C LEU A 131 10.58 -7.52 29.68
N ALA A 132 10.68 -8.66 28.99
CA ALA A 132 10.54 -8.76 27.55
C ALA A 132 9.13 -8.33 27.10
N THR A 133 8.09 -8.80 27.80
CA THR A 133 6.70 -8.45 27.52
C THR A 133 6.47 -6.95 27.69
N MET A 134 6.94 -6.34 28.78
CA MET A 134 6.78 -4.91 29.01
C MET A 134 7.59 -4.06 28.02
N SER A 135 8.79 -4.51 27.63
CA SER A 135 9.57 -3.86 26.57
C SER A 135 8.81 -3.85 25.24
N LYS A 136 8.15 -4.96 24.91
CA LYS A 136 7.25 -5.05 23.74
C LYS A 136 6.06 -4.11 23.86
N VAL A 137 5.49 -3.93 25.05
CA VAL A 137 4.41 -2.95 25.26
C VAL A 137 4.92 -1.53 25.02
N CYS A 138 6.08 -1.15 25.55
CA CYS A 138 6.69 0.16 25.29
C CYS A 138 6.89 0.40 23.79
N HIS A 139 7.34 -0.64 23.08
CA HIS A 139 7.46 -0.63 21.62
C HIS A 139 6.14 -0.33 20.92
N GLU A 140 5.06 -1.04 21.26
CA GLU A 140 3.75 -0.91 20.61
C GLU A 140 3.08 0.45 20.89
N ILE A 141 3.34 1.05 22.06
CA ILE A 141 2.88 2.41 22.39
C ILE A 141 3.76 3.48 21.73
N GLY A 142 5.04 3.17 21.47
CA GLY A 142 6.04 4.14 21.00
C GLY A 142 6.56 5.06 22.11
N ASP A 143 6.45 4.67 23.38
CA ASP A 143 6.92 5.48 24.52
C ASP A 143 8.35 5.09 24.93
N LEU A 144 9.30 5.93 24.49
CA LEU A 144 10.72 5.77 24.80
C LEU A 144 11.04 5.93 26.30
N ASN A 145 10.31 6.77 27.03
CA ASN A 145 10.56 7.01 28.44
C ASN A 145 10.12 5.82 29.28
N ALA A 146 8.93 5.27 29.00
CA ALA A 146 8.50 4.01 29.59
C ALA A 146 9.50 2.89 29.30
N GLY A 147 10.01 2.81 28.07
CA GLY A 147 11.08 1.89 27.68
C GLY A 147 12.34 2.00 28.54
N LYS A 148 12.84 3.22 28.76
CA LYS A 148 14.01 3.48 29.62
C LYS A 148 13.78 3.09 31.08
N LEU A 149 12.56 3.26 31.60
CA LEU A 149 12.21 2.82 32.95
C LEU A 149 12.25 1.29 33.08
N ILE A 150 11.73 0.56 32.08
CA ILE A 150 11.81 -0.90 32.03
C ILE A 150 13.27 -1.36 31.91
N HIS A 151 14.08 -0.70 31.07
CA HIS A 151 15.52 -0.97 31.00
C HIS A 151 16.19 -0.76 32.36
N GLY A 152 15.99 0.38 33.03
CA GLY A 152 16.54 0.63 34.36
C GLY A 152 16.07 -0.39 35.42
N LYS A 153 14.83 -0.90 35.32
CA LYS A 153 14.31 -1.96 36.19
C LYS A 153 15.00 -3.30 35.92
N SER A 154 15.27 -3.64 34.65
CA SER A 154 16.01 -4.85 34.27
C SER A 154 17.43 -4.85 34.85
N LEU A 155 18.11 -3.69 34.83
CA LEU A 155 19.44 -3.55 35.43
C LEU A 155 19.39 -3.79 36.95
N LYS A 156 18.43 -3.18 37.65
CA LYS A 156 18.24 -3.33 39.10
C LYS A 156 17.87 -4.76 39.53
N THR A 157 17.25 -5.53 38.64
CA THR A 157 16.80 -6.91 38.92
C THR A 157 17.80 -7.97 38.46
N GLY A 158 18.92 -7.58 37.85
CA GLY A 158 20.02 -8.48 37.49
C GLY A 158 19.93 -9.10 36.09
N PHE A 159 19.02 -8.62 35.23
CA PHE A 159 18.85 -9.14 33.85
C PHE A 159 19.76 -8.44 32.82
N VAL A 160 20.85 -7.80 33.27
CA VAL A 160 21.77 -7.02 32.42
C VAL A 160 22.38 -7.87 31.29
N LEU A 161 22.67 -9.13 31.59
CA LEU A 161 23.36 -10.06 30.67
C LEU A 161 22.39 -11.01 29.97
N ASP A 162 21.08 -10.87 30.19
CA ASP A 162 20.08 -11.75 29.60
C ASP A 162 19.81 -11.38 28.14
N VAL A 163 20.12 -12.29 27.22
CA VAL A 163 20.02 -12.07 25.77
C VAL A 163 18.57 -11.85 25.32
N ILE A 164 17.57 -12.45 25.99
CA ILE A 164 16.15 -12.31 25.62
C ILE A 164 15.65 -10.93 26.00
N VAL A 165 15.98 -10.47 27.22
CA VAL A 165 15.64 -9.13 27.70
C VAL A 165 16.38 -8.07 26.88
N ALA A 166 17.67 -8.26 26.62
CA ALA A 166 18.48 -7.35 25.79
C ALA A 166 17.91 -7.22 24.37
N ASN A 167 17.60 -8.33 23.69
CA ASN A 167 16.99 -8.30 22.36
C ASN A 167 15.62 -7.59 22.34
N SER A 168 14.81 -7.79 23.39
CA SER A 168 13.49 -7.14 23.52
C SER A 168 13.61 -5.64 23.76
N LEU A 169 14.59 -5.22 24.57
CA LEU A 169 14.91 -3.81 24.82
C LEU A 169 15.49 -3.14 23.58
N MET A 170 16.40 -3.81 22.86
CA MET A 170 16.95 -3.33 21.59
C MET A 170 15.83 -3.11 20.56
N SER A 171 14.91 -4.06 20.40
CA SER A 171 13.76 -3.92 19.50
C SER A 171 12.88 -2.74 19.89
N MET A 172 12.71 -2.49 21.19
CA MET A 172 11.98 -1.32 21.70
C MET A 172 12.72 -0.02 21.36
N TYR A 173 14.02 0.08 21.65
CA TYR A 173 14.81 1.27 21.35
C TYR A 173 14.83 1.61 19.87
N SER A 174 15.02 0.60 19.01
CA SER A 174 15.01 0.77 17.56
C SER A 174 13.69 1.39 17.07
N LYS A 175 12.55 0.88 17.53
CA LYS A 175 11.23 1.30 17.06
C LYS A 175 10.69 2.57 17.73
N CYS A 176 11.15 2.89 18.94
CA CYS A 176 10.80 4.13 19.65
C CYS A 176 11.71 5.32 19.29
N GLY A 177 12.52 5.21 18.21
CA GLY A 177 13.39 6.28 17.72
C GLY A 177 14.69 6.47 18.53
N GLY A 178 15.02 5.55 19.43
CA GLY A 178 16.24 5.53 20.24
C GLY A 178 17.34 4.62 19.67
N PHE A 179 17.55 4.62 18.35
CA PHE A 179 18.45 3.65 17.70
C PHE A 179 19.91 3.70 18.21
N GLY A 180 20.41 4.88 18.59
CA GLY A 180 21.74 4.99 19.21
C GLY A 180 21.86 4.23 20.54
N GLU A 181 20.79 4.16 21.34
CA GLU A 181 20.77 3.38 22.59
C GLU A 181 20.66 1.87 22.30
N CYS A 182 20.03 1.50 21.19
CA CYS A 182 20.01 0.11 20.71
C CYS A 182 21.42 -0.39 20.37
N LEU A 183 22.24 0.43 19.71
CA LEU A 183 23.63 0.09 19.36
C LEU A 183 24.51 -0.05 20.60
N LYS A 184 24.41 0.89 21.55
CA LYS A 184 25.14 0.79 22.83
C LYS A 184 24.81 -0.50 23.58
N LEU A 185 23.52 -0.83 23.69
CA LEU A 185 23.09 -2.05 24.36
C LEU A 185 23.64 -3.28 23.65
N PHE A 186 23.66 -3.30 22.32
CA PHE A 186 24.24 -4.39 21.53
C PHE A 186 25.75 -4.55 21.76
N ASP A 187 26.49 -3.44 21.86
CA ASP A 187 27.94 -3.45 22.11
C ASP A 187 28.26 -3.97 23.53
N GLU A 188 27.41 -3.68 24.51
CA GLU A 188 27.55 -4.12 25.90
C GLU A 188 27.17 -5.61 26.13
N MET A 189 26.52 -6.27 25.17
CA MET A 189 26.12 -7.68 25.31
C MET A 189 27.35 -8.63 25.32
N PRO A 190 27.47 -9.51 26.34
CA PRO A 190 28.57 -10.47 26.41
C PRO A 190 28.42 -11.63 25.42
N GLU A 191 27.19 -12.06 25.18
CA GLU A 191 26.82 -13.10 24.23
C GLU A 191 25.74 -12.56 23.29
N ARG A 192 25.93 -12.79 22.00
CA ARG A 192 24.99 -12.40 20.96
C ARG A 192 24.50 -13.66 20.26
N ASN A 193 23.22 -13.65 19.88
CA ASN A 193 22.66 -14.70 19.03
C ASN A 193 22.18 -14.10 17.71
N VAL A 194 21.76 -14.97 16.79
CA VAL A 194 21.20 -14.54 15.49
C VAL A 194 20.06 -13.52 15.67
N GLY A 195 19.26 -13.65 16.73
CA GLY A 195 18.22 -12.68 17.09
C GLY A 195 18.76 -11.29 17.39
N SER A 196 19.86 -11.17 18.14
CA SER A 196 20.52 -9.89 18.46
C SER A 196 20.96 -9.16 17.20
N TRP A 197 21.62 -9.87 16.29
CA TRP A 197 22.06 -9.37 14.99
C TRP A 197 20.88 -8.96 14.09
N ASN A 198 19.81 -9.76 14.08
CA ASN A 198 18.59 -9.48 13.33
C ASN A 198 17.90 -8.19 13.80
N VAL A 199 17.89 -7.88 15.09
CA VAL A 199 17.34 -6.63 15.62
C VAL A 199 18.11 -5.42 15.09
N ILE A 200 19.45 -5.44 15.13
CA ILE A 200 20.28 -4.35 14.57
C ILE A 200 20.03 -4.17 13.08
N LEU A 201 20.08 -5.26 12.30
CA LEU A 201 19.87 -5.20 10.85
C LEU A 201 18.48 -4.66 10.48
N SER A 202 17.44 -5.08 11.20
CA SER A 202 16.09 -4.54 11.01
C SER A 202 15.98 -3.07 11.42
N GLY A 203 16.65 -2.68 12.50
CA GLY A 203 16.65 -1.29 12.99
C GLY A 203 17.41 -0.34 12.06
N TYR A 204 18.46 -0.80 11.39
CA TYR A 204 19.04 -0.10 10.25
C TYR A 204 18.01 -0.03 9.11
N ALA A 205 17.37 -1.13 8.69
CA ALA A 205 16.36 -1.07 7.62
C ALA A 205 15.26 -0.01 7.85
N ASP A 206 14.89 0.22 9.12
CA ASP A 206 13.87 1.20 9.50
C ASP A 206 14.39 2.64 9.69
N SER A 207 15.68 2.83 10.01
CA SER A 207 16.22 4.17 10.35
C SER A 207 16.52 5.07 9.15
N GLY A 208 16.56 4.51 7.94
CA GLY A 208 16.53 5.26 6.67
C GLY A 208 17.73 6.18 6.40
N ASP A 209 18.80 6.11 7.19
CA ASP A 209 20.03 6.86 6.98
C ASP A 209 20.83 6.25 5.78
N ARG A 210 21.73 7.02 5.16
CA ARG A 210 22.25 6.80 3.80
C ARG A 210 23.68 6.25 3.75
N ASN A 211 24.39 6.18 4.88
CA ASN A 211 25.75 5.60 5.00
C ASN A 211 25.79 4.06 5.12
N PHE A 212 24.73 3.38 4.68
CA PHE A 212 24.30 2.09 5.25
C PHE A 212 25.03 0.86 4.73
N ASP A 213 25.47 0.87 3.47
CA ASP A 213 26.02 -0.33 2.84
C ASP A 213 27.32 -0.81 3.50
N LYS A 214 28.14 0.12 4.04
CA LYS A 214 29.44 -0.21 4.62
C LYS A 214 29.29 -0.83 6.01
N GLU A 215 28.43 -0.28 6.85
CA GLU A 215 28.19 -0.77 8.22
C GLU A 215 27.43 -2.10 8.21
N VAL A 216 26.39 -2.23 7.39
CA VAL A 216 25.61 -3.48 7.27
C VAL A 216 26.48 -4.65 6.80
N SER A 217 27.35 -4.41 5.81
CA SER A 217 28.31 -5.43 5.36
C SER A 217 29.37 -5.77 6.42
N GLY A 218 29.67 -4.83 7.32
CA GLY A 218 30.52 -5.03 8.50
C GLY A 218 29.84 -5.96 9.49
N PHE A 219 28.61 -5.63 9.92
CA PHE A 219 27.87 -6.46 10.88
C PHE A 219 27.65 -7.90 10.39
N VAL A 220 27.38 -8.12 9.11
CA VAL A 220 27.25 -9.50 8.57
C VAL A 220 28.58 -10.25 8.63
N LYS A 221 29.72 -9.57 8.40
CA LYS A 221 31.04 -10.18 8.57
C LYS A 221 31.34 -10.46 10.02
N ASP A 222 31.04 -9.52 10.92
CA ASP A 222 31.28 -9.67 12.35
C ASP A 222 30.45 -10.82 12.94
N MET A 223 29.18 -10.94 12.54
CA MET A 223 28.32 -12.10 12.84
C MET A 223 28.96 -13.43 12.39
N GLN A 224 29.56 -13.46 11.20
CA GLN A 224 30.26 -14.65 10.69
C GLN A 224 31.56 -14.94 11.43
N ILE A 225 32.31 -13.90 11.84
CA ILE A 225 33.52 -14.01 12.64
C ILE A 225 33.20 -14.57 14.03
N GLU A 226 32.06 -14.19 14.61
CA GLU A 226 31.51 -14.79 15.84
C GLU A 226 30.98 -16.23 15.64
N GLY A 227 31.11 -16.80 14.43
CA GLY A 227 30.70 -18.18 14.13
C GLY A 227 29.20 -18.36 13.92
N LEU A 228 28.43 -17.27 13.89
CA LEU A 228 26.98 -17.30 13.65
C LEU A 228 26.69 -17.26 12.15
N LYS A 229 25.82 -18.16 11.69
CA LYS A 229 25.37 -18.19 10.30
C LYS A 229 24.13 -17.33 10.12
N PRO A 230 24.10 -16.41 9.13
CA PRO A 230 22.88 -15.70 8.75
C PRO A 230 21.72 -16.65 8.49
N ASP A 231 20.55 -16.35 9.04
CA ASP A 231 19.32 -17.10 8.79
C ASP A 231 18.47 -16.43 7.69
N ALA A 232 17.31 -17.02 7.38
CA ALA A 232 16.43 -16.47 6.35
C ALA A 232 15.91 -15.05 6.70
N PHE A 233 15.77 -14.74 7.99
CA PHE A 233 15.34 -13.42 8.46
C PHE A 233 16.45 -12.39 8.34
N THR A 234 17.70 -12.77 8.65
CA THR A 234 18.89 -11.95 8.40
C THR A 234 18.94 -11.55 6.94
N VAL A 235 18.80 -12.51 6.03
CA VAL A 235 18.80 -12.26 4.59
C VAL A 235 17.62 -11.39 4.14
N SER A 236 16.42 -11.61 4.68
CA SER A 236 15.25 -10.78 4.37
C SER A 236 15.46 -9.32 4.78
N SER A 237 16.04 -9.09 5.96
CA SER A 237 16.37 -7.74 6.46
C SER A 237 17.46 -7.08 5.63
N LEU A 238 18.43 -7.84 5.12
CA LEU A 238 19.46 -7.34 4.20
C LEU A 238 18.90 -7.01 2.82
N LEU A 239 17.89 -7.74 2.34
CA LEU A 239 17.27 -7.49 1.04
C LEU A 239 16.43 -6.20 1.02
N THR A 240 15.74 -5.87 2.12
CA THR A 240 15.02 -4.58 2.23
C THR A 240 15.97 -3.38 2.21
N LEU A 241 17.21 -3.58 2.66
CA LEU A 241 18.29 -2.61 2.65
C LEU A 241 18.96 -2.41 1.29
N CYS A 242 18.76 -3.33 0.32
CA CYS A 242 19.35 -3.23 -1.03
C CYS A 242 18.65 -2.19 -1.95
N ASN A 243 17.72 -1.39 -1.42
CA ASN A 243 16.95 -0.41 -2.18
C ASN A 243 17.76 0.87 -2.46
N GLY A 244 18.57 0.87 -3.52
CA GLY A 244 19.29 2.05 -4.00
C GLY A 244 19.26 2.18 -5.51
N HIS A 245 18.43 3.09 -6.05
CA HIS A 245 18.25 3.30 -7.49
C HIS A 245 19.49 3.86 -8.24
N MET A 246 20.60 4.14 -7.57
CA MET A 246 21.76 4.81 -8.19
C MET A 246 23.08 4.34 -7.58
N ARG A 247 23.51 3.09 -7.83
CA ARG A 247 24.87 2.67 -7.48
C ARG A 247 25.57 1.87 -8.59
N LYS A 248 26.85 2.19 -8.79
CA LYS A 248 27.82 1.47 -9.64
C LYS A 248 28.08 0.01 -9.21
N ARG A 249 27.64 -0.38 -8.01
CA ARG A 249 27.61 -1.76 -7.50
C ARG A 249 26.17 -2.15 -7.20
N ASP A 250 25.81 -3.39 -7.51
CA ASP A 250 24.48 -3.96 -7.25
C ASP A 250 24.54 -4.81 -5.97
N PRO A 251 24.29 -4.22 -4.78
CA PRO A 251 24.35 -4.95 -3.52
C PRO A 251 23.36 -6.12 -3.47
N GLY A 252 22.24 -6.03 -4.19
CA GLY A 252 21.27 -7.12 -4.33
C GLY A 252 21.84 -8.34 -5.05
N ARG A 253 22.69 -8.15 -6.07
CA ARG A 253 23.43 -9.25 -6.72
C ARG A 253 24.54 -9.83 -5.85
N GLU A 254 25.27 -9.00 -5.11
CA GLU A 254 26.30 -9.47 -4.17
C GLU A 254 25.65 -10.35 -3.09
N LEU A 255 24.51 -9.91 -2.55
CA LEU A 255 23.73 -10.65 -1.57
C LEU A 255 23.13 -11.93 -2.17
N HIS A 256 22.62 -11.90 -3.40
CA HIS A 256 22.17 -13.12 -4.08
C HIS A 256 23.33 -14.11 -4.28
N GLY A 257 24.52 -13.64 -4.69
CA GLY A 257 25.73 -14.47 -4.77
C GLY A 257 26.13 -15.06 -3.43
N PHE A 258 26.00 -14.29 -2.35
CA PHE A 258 26.24 -14.73 -0.97
C PHE A 258 25.24 -15.82 -0.53
N ILE A 259 23.95 -15.65 -0.81
CA ILE A 259 22.89 -16.64 -0.54
C ILE A 259 23.18 -17.96 -1.27
N VAL A 260 23.58 -17.88 -2.54
CA VAL A 260 23.95 -19.05 -3.34
C VAL A 260 25.20 -19.75 -2.78
N ARG A 261 26.19 -19.00 -2.29
CA ARG A 261 27.45 -19.53 -1.73
C ARG A 261 27.30 -20.18 -0.35
N ILE A 262 26.34 -19.75 0.46
CA ILE A 262 26.14 -20.30 1.82
C ILE A 262 25.46 -21.68 1.80
N GLU A 263 25.03 -22.17 0.63
CA GLU A 263 24.25 -23.41 0.53
C GLU A 263 23.06 -23.43 1.50
N LEU A 264 22.34 -22.31 1.63
CA LEU A 264 20.92 -22.38 1.97
C LEU A 264 20.23 -23.01 0.75
N ALA A 265 20.40 -24.33 0.61
CA ALA A 265 19.81 -25.09 -0.46
C ALA A 265 18.34 -24.70 -0.53
N VAL A 266 17.92 -24.20 -1.70
CA VAL A 266 16.54 -23.81 -2.03
C VAL A 266 15.63 -25.06 -2.09
N GLY A 267 15.94 -26.10 -1.31
CA GLY A 267 15.32 -27.42 -1.25
C GLY A 267 14.69 -27.78 0.09
N SER A 268 14.84 -26.98 1.16
CA SER A 268 13.99 -27.08 2.36
C SER A 268 13.04 -25.88 2.43
N GLY A 269 11.98 -25.92 3.26
CA GLY A 269 10.90 -24.92 3.27
C GLY A 269 11.35 -23.44 3.40
N THR A 270 12.56 -23.18 3.91
CA THR A 270 13.19 -21.84 3.98
C THR A 270 13.60 -21.29 2.60
N GLY A 271 13.86 -22.17 1.62
CA GLY A 271 14.19 -21.80 0.25
C GLY A 271 13.07 -21.05 -0.47
N VAL A 272 11.81 -21.35 -0.15
CA VAL A 272 10.65 -20.68 -0.76
C VAL A 272 10.55 -19.24 -0.30
N HIS A 273 10.69 -19.00 1.02
CA HIS A 273 10.66 -17.65 1.58
C HIS A 273 11.79 -16.77 1.02
N LEU A 274 13.02 -17.30 0.99
CA LEU A 274 14.18 -16.61 0.39
C LEU A 274 13.97 -16.33 -1.11
N GLY A 275 13.40 -17.29 -1.84
CA GLY A 275 13.02 -17.10 -3.23
C GLY A 275 12.03 -15.94 -3.42
N CYS A 276 10.99 -15.85 -2.58
CA CYS A 276 10.05 -14.73 -2.59
C CYS A 276 10.75 -13.39 -2.34
N CYS A 277 11.62 -13.31 -1.31
CA CYS A 277 12.33 -12.06 -0.99
C CYS A 277 13.29 -11.64 -2.11
N LEU A 278 13.95 -12.59 -2.79
CA LEU A 278 14.80 -12.31 -3.94
C LEU A 278 14.00 -11.82 -5.16
N ILE A 279 12.86 -12.46 -5.45
CA ILE A 279 11.93 -12.03 -6.51
C ILE A 279 11.49 -10.59 -6.26
N ASP A 280 11.06 -10.30 -5.04
CA ASP A 280 10.60 -8.99 -4.60
C ASP A 280 11.70 -7.92 -4.67
N MET A 281 12.93 -8.23 -4.23
CA MET A 281 14.08 -7.33 -4.39
C MET A 281 14.39 -7.01 -5.86
N TYR A 282 14.44 -8.03 -6.73
CA TYR A 282 14.68 -7.81 -8.15
C TYR A 282 13.53 -7.06 -8.83
N SER A 283 12.30 -7.27 -8.38
CA SER A 283 11.13 -6.56 -8.89
C SER A 283 11.16 -5.08 -8.55
N ARG A 284 11.57 -4.71 -7.31
CA ARG A 284 11.75 -3.30 -6.93
C ARG A 284 12.91 -2.61 -7.65
N SER A 285 13.90 -3.39 -8.08
CA SER A 285 15.09 -2.90 -8.79
C SER A 285 14.90 -2.75 -10.31
N ASP A 286 13.65 -2.83 -10.79
CA ASP A 286 13.28 -2.81 -12.21
C ASP A 286 13.97 -3.92 -13.04
N ARG A 287 14.23 -5.07 -12.40
CA ARG A 287 14.97 -6.23 -12.95
C ARG A 287 14.17 -7.52 -12.79
N VAL A 288 12.87 -7.47 -13.06
CA VAL A 288 11.93 -8.59 -12.91
C VAL A 288 12.39 -9.87 -13.61
N GLU A 289 13.13 -9.78 -14.72
CA GLU A 289 13.70 -10.94 -15.43
C GLU A 289 14.69 -11.76 -14.60
N VAL A 290 15.45 -11.11 -13.71
CA VAL A 290 16.34 -11.84 -12.80
C VAL A 290 15.52 -12.53 -11.72
N GLY A 291 14.47 -11.87 -11.21
CA GLY A 291 13.48 -12.47 -10.32
C GLY A 291 12.81 -13.69 -10.96
N ARG A 292 12.48 -13.62 -12.25
CA ARG A 292 11.91 -14.75 -13.00
C ARG A 292 12.84 -15.96 -13.02
N ARG A 293 14.14 -15.75 -13.22
CA ARG A 293 15.13 -16.86 -13.15
C ARG A 293 15.23 -17.48 -11.76
N VAL A 294 15.08 -16.69 -10.70
CA VAL A 294 15.01 -17.22 -9.33
C VAL A 294 13.76 -18.09 -9.20
N PHE A 295 12.60 -17.58 -9.59
CA PHE A 295 11.32 -18.28 -9.58
C PHE A 295 11.37 -19.61 -10.33
N ASP A 296 11.95 -19.61 -11.54
CA ASP A 296 12.06 -20.80 -12.38
C ASP A 296 12.93 -21.89 -11.76
N ARG A 297 13.96 -21.51 -10.99
CA ARG A 297 14.86 -22.43 -10.28
C ARG A 297 14.29 -22.98 -8.96
N MET A 298 13.16 -22.45 -8.48
CA MET A 298 12.52 -22.95 -7.25
C MET A 298 11.96 -24.35 -7.48
N LYS A 299 12.37 -25.33 -6.66
CA LYS A 299 11.89 -26.73 -6.74
C LYS A 299 10.44 -26.90 -6.31
N SER A 300 9.97 -26.06 -5.38
CA SER A 300 8.60 -26.03 -4.89
C SER A 300 8.13 -24.58 -4.84
N ARG A 301 6.96 -24.30 -5.41
CA ARG A 301 6.38 -22.96 -5.49
C ARG A 301 5.01 -23.00 -4.82
N ASN A 302 4.91 -22.34 -3.67
CA ASN A 302 3.63 -22.16 -3.01
C ASN A 302 2.94 -20.88 -3.51
N VAL A 303 1.72 -20.63 -3.02
CA VAL A 303 0.94 -19.44 -3.36
C VAL A 303 1.72 -18.14 -3.19
N TYR A 304 2.64 -18.05 -2.23
CA TYR A 304 3.42 -16.83 -1.99
C TYR A 304 4.46 -16.58 -3.10
N ALA A 305 5.17 -17.62 -3.55
CA ALA A 305 6.15 -17.49 -4.64
C ALA A 305 5.48 -17.05 -5.95
N TRP A 306 4.35 -17.67 -6.28
CA TRP A 306 3.54 -17.29 -7.44
C TRP A 306 3.06 -15.85 -7.34
N THR A 307 2.50 -15.47 -6.18
CA THR A 307 2.00 -14.12 -5.92
C THR A 307 3.11 -13.07 -6.01
N ALA A 308 4.29 -13.35 -5.46
CA ALA A 308 5.44 -12.45 -5.50
C ALA A 308 5.88 -12.19 -6.95
N MET A 309 5.92 -13.22 -7.79
CA MET A 309 6.31 -13.10 -9.18
C MET A 309 5.23 -12.39 -10.04
N VAL A 310 3.95 -12.70 -9.83
CA VAL A 310 2.82 -11.97 -10.47
C VAL A 310 2.90 -10.49 -10.11
N ASN A 311 3.02 -10.17 -8.82
CA ASN A 311 3.15 -8.80 -8.34
C ASN A 311 4.38 -8.10 -8.95
N GLY A 312 5.50 -8.82 -9.05
CA GLY A 312 6.72 -8.31 -9.66
C GLY A 312 6.52 -7.85 -11.11
N TYR A 313 5.91 -8.69 -11.94
CA TYR A 313 5.57 -8.32 -13.32
C TYR A 313 4.61 -7.13 -13.39
N VAL A 314 3.56 -7.13 -12.56
CA VAL A 314 2.58 -6.04 -12.52
C VAL A 314 3.23 -4.70 -12.13
N GLN A 315 4.12 -4.69 -11.14
CA GLN A 315 4.84 -3.49 -10.70
C GLN A 315 5.82 -2.94 -11.75
N ASN A 316 6.41 -3.82 -12.56
CA ASN A 316 7.35 -3.46 -13.63
C ASN A 316 6.61 -3.12 -14.95
N GLY A 317 5.27 -3.10 -14.96
CA GLY A 317 4.47 -2.76 -16.15
C GLY A 317 4.31 -3.89 -17.18
N ALA A 318 4.87 -5.07 -16.93
CA ALA A 318 4.74 -6.29 -17.74
C ALA A 318 3.42 -7.02 -17.40
N LEU A 319 2.29 -6.36 -17.72
CA LEU A 319 0.97 -6.76 -17.24
C LEU A 319 0.49 -8.08 -17.86
N GLU A 320 0.83 -8.36 -19.12
CA GLU A 320 0.41 -9.57 -19.83
C GLU A 320 1.11 -10.81 -19.26
N GLU A 321 2.41 -10.71 -19.02
CA GLU A 321 3.23 -11.75 -18.38
C GLU A 321 2.72 -12.07 -16.97
N GLY A 322 2.32 -11.05 -16.22
CA GLY A 322 1.68 -11.23 -14.91
C GLY A 322 0.37 -12.01 -14.98
N LEU A 323 -0.47 -11.77 -16.00
CA LEU A 323 -1.72 -12.51 -16.21
C LEU A 323 -1.48 -13.95 -16.66
N VAL A 324 -0.54 -14.17 -17.58
CA VAL A 324 -0.13 -15.51 -18.01
C VAL A 324 0.34 -16.31 -16.82
N LEU A 325 1.19 -15.73 -15.96
CA LEU A 325 1.68 -16.40 -14.77
C LEU A 325 0.57 -16.72 -13.76
N PHE A 326 -0.38 -15.81 -13.57
CA PHE A 326 -1.55 -16.05 -12.72
C PHE A 326 -2.44 -17.19 -13.26
N HIS A 327 -2.52 -17.36 -14.57
CA HIS A 327 -3.21 -18.49 -15.19
C HIS A 327 -2.43 -19.80 -15.03
N GLU A 328 -1.12 -19.80 -15.27
CA GLU A 328 -0.24 -20.97 -15.07
C GLU A 328 -0.29 -21.50 -13.63
N MET A 329 -0.32 -20.59 -12.65
CA MET A 329 -0.48 -20.92 -11.23
C MET A 329 -1.65 -21.89 -10.99
N GLN A 330 -2.78 -21.64 -11.65
CA GLN A 330 -4.01 -22.40 -11.50
C GLN A 330 -4.01 -23.68 -12.34
N VAL A 331 -3.57 -23.60 -13.60
CA VAL A 331 -3.71 -24.70 -14.57
C VAL A 331 -2.55 -25.69 -14.49
N ARG A 332 -1.31 -25.21 -14.38
CA ARG A 332 -0.13 -26.07 -14.45
C ARG A 332 0.19 -26.71 -13.11
N ASP A 333 0.23 -25.91 -12.05
CA ASP A 333 0.66 -26.36 -10.73
C ASP A 333 -0.52 -26.59 -9.77
N GLY A 334 -1.77 -26.30 -10.19
CA GLY A 334 -2.97 -26.50 -9.37
C GLY A 334 -3.00 -25.64 -8.10
N VAL A 335 -2.22 -24.56 -8.05
CA VAL A 335 -2.10 -23.71 -6.86
C VAL A 335 -3.25 -22.73 -6.84
N GLU A 336 -4.04 -22.79 -5.77
CA GLU A 336 -5.21 -21.92 -5.62
C GLU A 336 -4.80 -20.47 -5.27
N PRO A 337 -5.25 -19.46 -6.02
CA PRO A 337 -5.05 -18.05 -5.68
C PRO A 337 -5.66 -17.68 -4.32
N ASN A 338 -4.87 -17.01 -3.49
CA ASN A 338 -5.35 -16.44 -2.23
C ASN A 338 -5.71 -14.96 -2.42
N LYS A 339 -6.22 -14.33 -1.35
CA LYS A 339 -6.61 -12.91 -1.32
C LYS A 339 -5.52 -11.96 -1.83
N VAL A 340 -4.26 -12.20 -1.45
CA VAL A 340 -3.11 -11.40 -1.87
C VAL A 340 -2.84 -11.59 -3.37
N SER A 341 -2.92 -12.82 -3.87
CA SER A 341 -2.81 -13.11 -5.31
C SER A 341 -3.84 -12.33 -6.13
N LEU A 342 -5.09 -12.27 -5.63
CA LEU A 342 -6.16 -11.52 -6.31
C LEU A 342 -5.88 -10.02 -6.32
N VAL A 343 -5.46 -9.44 -5.18
CA VAL A 343 -5.09 -8.02 -5.12
C VAL A 343 -3.94 -7.69 -6.08
N SER A 344 -2.92 -8.54 -6.14
CA SER A 344 -1.75 -8.32 -7.00
C SER A 344 -2.07 -8.35 -8.50
N VAL A 345 -3.02 -9.19 -8.94
CA VAL A 345 -3.36 -9.33 -10.37
C VAL A 345 -4.40 -8.33 -10.87
N LEU A 346 -5.23 -7.79 -9.96
CA LEU A 346 -6.33 -6.86 -10.29
C LEU A 346 -5.90 -5.65 -11.16
N PRO A 347 -4.76 -4.97 -10.90
CA PRO A 347 -4.30 -3.89 -11.75
C PRO A 347 -4.05 -4.33 -13.20
N ALA A 348 -3.44 -5.51 -13.42
CA ALA A 348 -3.23 -6.05 -14.76
C ALA A 348 -4.55 -6.39 -15.46
N CYS A 349 -5.50 -7.01 -14.73
CA CYS A 349 -6.84 -7.27 -15.26
C CYS A 349 -7.54 -5.98 -15.71
N SER A 350 -7.39 -4.89 -14.94
CA SER A 350 -8.05 -3.61 -15.25
C SER A 350 -7.58 -2.97 -16.55
N VAL A 351 -6.30 -3.15 -16.90
CA VAL A 351 -5.68 -2.53 -18.07
C VAL A 351 -5.77 -3.42 -19.31
N VAL A 352 -5.53 -4.73 -19.15
CA VAL A 352 -5.46 -5.68 -20.27
C VAL A 352 -6.85 -6.24 -20.62
N SER A 353 -7.63 -6.61 -19.59
CA SER A 353 -8.93 -7.26 -19.77
C SER A 353 -10.13 -6.35 -19.47
N GLY A 354 -9.85 -5.10 -19.06
CA GLY A 354 -10.87 -4.11 -18.69
C GLY A 354 -11.82 -4.62 -17.60
N LEU A 355 -13.08 -4.21 -17.71
CA LEU A 355 -14.12 -4.53 -16.72
C LEU A 355 -14.42 -6.04 -16.63
N ILE A 356 -14.23 -6.80 -17.71
CA ILE A 356 -14.54 -8.24 -17.76
C ILE A 356 -13.59 -9.01 -16.84
N GLY A 357 -12.28 -8.76 -16.93
CA GLY A 357 -11.30 -9.41 -16.07
C GLY A 357 -11.52 -9.10 -14.59
N VAL A 358 -11.84 -7.85 -14.26
CA VAL A 358 -12.16 -7.43 -12.89
C VAL A 358 -13.38 -8.19 -12.35
N LYS A 359 -14.44 -8.33 -13.16
CA LYS A 359 -15.63 -9.12 -12.78
C LYS A 359 -15.33 -10.61 -12.60
N GLN A 360 -14.43 -11.19 -13.39
CA GLN A 360 -14.00 -12.58 -13.21
C GLN A 360 -13.29 -12.78 -11.87
N ILE A 361 -12.36 -11.88 -11.51
CA ILE A 361 -11.66 -11.91 -10.22
C ILE A 361 -12.64 -11.70 -9.07
N HIS A 362 -13.54 -10.73 -9.17
CA HIS A 362 -14.55 -10.48 -8.13
C HIS A 362 -15.50 -11.68 -7.97
N GLY A 363 -15.96 -12.29 -9.07
CA GLY A 363 -16.77 -13.50 -9.03
C GLY A 363 -16.03 -14.70 -8.40
N TYR A 364 -14.72 -14.83 -8.68
CA TYR A 364 -13.87 -15.81 -8.00
C TYR A 364 -13.80 -15.56 -6.49
N ALA A 365 -13.59 -14.30 -6.09
CA ALA A 365 -13.54 -13.91 -4.68
C ALA A 365 -14.83 -14.24 -3.93
N ILE A 366 -16.00 -14.03 -4.54
CA ILE A 366 -17.30 -14.39 -3.95
C ILE A 366 -17.41 -15.90 -3.76
N ARG A 367 -17.08 -16.70 -4.79
CA ARG A 367 -17.13 -18.18 -4.70
C ARG A 367 -16.21 -18.74 -3.62
N LYS A 368 -15.08 -18.07 -3.36
CA LYS A 368 -14.11 -18.43 -2.32
C LYS A 368 -14.33 -17.73 -0.98
N GLN A 369 -15.42 -16.98 -0.81
CA GLN A 369 -15.76 -16.25 0.42
C GLN A 369 -14.68 -15.25 0.87
N PHE A 370 -13.96 -14.66 -0.09
CA PHE A 370 -12.96 -13.62 0.14
C PHE A 370 -13.53 -12.20 0.08
N ASN A 371 -14.82 -12.05 -0.25
CA ASN A 371 -15.53 -10.78 -0.43
C ASN A 371 -15.72 -9.95 0.87
N ASN A 372 -15.27 -10.44 2.02
CA ASN A 372 -15.24 -9.69 3.28
C ASN A 372 -13.84 -9.18 3.64
N ASP A 373 -12.84 -9.46 2.79
CA ASP A 373 -11.46 -9.03 3.01
C ASP A 373 -11.28 -7.55 2.67
N VAL A 374 -10.87 -6.75 3.66
CA VAL A 374 -10.78 -5.28 3.54
C VAL A 374 -9.84 -4.88 2.40
N SER A 375 -8.66 -5.51 2.30
CA SER A 375 -7.67 -5.18 1.28
C SER A 375 -8.17 -5.51 -0.14
N LEU A 376 -8.82 -6.65 -0.30
CA LEU A 376 -9.43 -7.02 -1.59
C LEU A 376 -10.59 -6.10 -1.97
N CYS A 377 -11.47 -5.75 -1.02
CA CYS A 377 -12.57 -4.82 -1.26
C CYS A 377 -12.05 -3.43 -1.67
N ASN A 378 -11.02 -2.92 -0.98
CA ASN A 378 -10.38 -1.65 -1.31
C ASN A 378 -9.80 -1.66 -2.73
N ALA A 379 -9.09 -2.74 -3.10
CA ALA A 379 -8.56 -2.91 -4.45
C ALA A 379 -9.67 -3.00 -5.53
N LEU A 380 -10.77 -3.69 -5.23
CA LEU A 380 -11.92 -3.78 -6.13
C LEU A 380 -12.60 -2.41 -6.33
N ILE A 381 -12.79 -1.62 -5.27
CA ILE A 381 -13.37 -0.26 -5.36
C ILE A 381 -12.53 0.63 -6.28
N ASP A 382 -11.20 0.65 -6.07
CA ASP A 382 -10.26 1.42 -6.89
C ASP A 382 -10.29 0.98 -8.37
N VAL A 383 -10.21 -0.33 -8.60
CA VAL A 383 -10.13 -0.89 -9.95
C VAL A 383 -11.46 -0.76 -10.71
N TYR A 384 -12.61 -0.97 -10.07
CA TYR A 384 -13.91 -0.70 -10.70
C TYR A 384 -14.07 0.77 -11.06
N SER A 385 -13.63 1.67 -10.18
CA SER A 385 -13.65 3.12 -10.45
C SER A 385 -12.78 3.47 -11.66
N LYS A 386 -11.55 2.94 -11.73
CA LYS A 386 -10.62 3.13 -12.87
C LYS A 386 -11.12 2.50 -14.17
N CYS A 387 -11.85 1.40 -14.11
CA CYS A 387 -12.50 0.76 -15.27
C CYS A 387 -13.77 1.50 -15.73
N GLY A 388 -14.11 2.63 -15.11
CA GLY A 388 -15.28 3.41 -15.49
C GLY A 388 -16.61 2.87 -14.95
N SER A 389 -16.61 1.93 -14.00
CA SER A 389 -17.83 1.39 -13.39
C SER A 389 -17.97 1.81 -11.93
N LEU A 390 -18.40 3.06 -11.73
CA LEU A 390 -18.64 3.60 -10.38
C LEU A 390 -19.74 2.83 -9.64
N ASP A 391 -20.74 2.30 -10.34
CA ASP A 391 -21.85 1.57 -9.71
C ASP A 391 -21.39 0.27 -9.03
N HIS A 392 -20.48 -0.49 -9.65
CA HIS A 392 -19.91 -1.68 -9.02
C HIS A 392 -18.99 -1.29 -7.85
N ALA A 393 -18.24 -0.19 -7.96
CA ALA A 393 -17.44 0.33 -6.86
C ALA A 393 -18.34 0.71 -5.65
N LYS A 394 -19.46 1.40 -5.90
CA LYS A 394 -20.47 1.71 -4.87
C LYS A 394 -21.06 0.44 -4.26
N GLN A 395 -21.40 -0.56 -5.08
CA GLN A 395 -21.97 -1.81 -4.58
C GLN A 395 -21.03 -2.52 -3.61
N VAL A 396 -19.74 -2.64 -3.97
CA VAL A 396 -18.71 -3.20 -3.08
C VAL A 396 -18.60 -2.34 -1.81
N PHE A 397 -18.55 -1.02 -1.95
CA PHE A 397 -18.41 -0.11 -0.82
C PHE A 397 -19.61 -0.12 0.13
N GLU A 398 -20.85 -0.14 -0.35
CA GLU A 398 -22.07 0.01 0.48
C GLU A 398 -22.59 -1.33 1.00
N PHE A 399 -22.61 -2.37 0.15
CA PHE A 399 -23.20 -3.67 0.48
C PHE A 399 -22.17 -4.73 0.87
N GLY A 400 -20.87 -4.42 0.80
CA GLY A 400 -19.82 -5.32 1.27
C GLY A 400 -19.89 -5.53 2.79
N TYR A 401 -19.85 -6.80 3.22
CA TYR A 401 -19.81 -7.18 4.64
C TYR A 401 -18.37 -7.13 5.20
N PHE A 402 -17.76 -5.94 5.17
CA PHE A 402 -16.41 -5.72 5.71
C PHE A 402 -16.31 -4.44 6.54
N HIS A 403 -15.34 -4.41 7.45
CA HIS A 403 -15.04 -3.21 8.22
C HIS A 403 -14.30 -2.21 7.33
N ARG A 404 -14.93 -1.06 7.07
CA ARG A 404 -14.35 0.01 6.24
C ARG A 404 -13.26 0.72 7.03
N ASP A 405 -12.05 0.68 6.51
CA ASP A 405 -10.91 1.41 7.04
C ASP A 405 -10.77 2.76 6.31
N PRO A 406 -9.84 3.65 6.73
CA PRO A 406 -9.61 4.91 6.02
C PRO A 406 -9.36 4.72 4.52
N ILE A 407 -8.65 3.65 4.13
CA ILE A 407 -8.34 3.33 2.73
C ILE A 407 -9.62 3.04 1.93
N SER A 408 -10.62 2.37 2.51
CA SER A 408 -11.93 2.16 1.89
C SER A 408 -12.61 3.48 1.53
N TRP A 409 -12.61 4.44 2.45
CA TRP A 409 -13.19 5.76 2.25
C TRP A 409 -12.41 6.54 1.21
N SER A 410 -11.08 6.59 1.30
CA SER A 410 -10.23 7.29 0.32
C SER A 410 -10.40 6.72 -1.10
N SER A 411 -10.53 5.40 -1.22
CA SER A 411 -10.75 4.71 -2.51
C SER A 411 -12.07 5.13 -3.14
N MET A 412 -13.15 5.19 -2.35
CA MET A 412 -14.47 5.61 -2.84
C MET A 412 -14.51 7.11 -3.18
N ILE A 413 -13.92 7.96 -2.34
CA ILE A 413 -13.81 9.42 -2.59
C ILE A 413 -13.03 9.67 -3.89
N SER A 414 -11.89 9.00 -4.06
CA SER A 414 -11.09 9.09 -5.28
C SER A 414 -11.86 8.57 -6.49
N GLY A 415 -12.65 7.50 -6.31
CA GLY A 415 -13.54 6.96 -7.34
C GLY A 415 -14.58 7.98 -7.82
N TYR A 416 -15.27 8.65 -6.90
CA TYR A 416 -16.18 9.76 -7.25
C TYR A 416 -15.44 10.91 -7.96
N GLY A 417 -14.28 11.30 -7.44
CA GLY A 417 -13.45 12.35 -8.04
C GLY A 417 -12.94 12.01 -9.45
N LEU A 418 -12.66 10.74 -9.77
CA LEU A 418 -12.29 10.29 -11.11
C LEU A 418 -13.44 10.37 -12.13
N HIS A 419 -14.68 10.34 -11.63
CA HIS A 419 -15.90 10.40 -12.43
C HIS A 419 -16.52 11.81 -12.49
N GLY A 420 -15.80 12.84 -12.01
CA GLY A 420 -16.28 14.24 -11.99
C GLY A 420 -17.35 14.53 -10.93
N LYS A 421 -17.68 13.55 -10.08
CA LYS A 421 -18.75 13.62 -9.08
C LYS A 421 -18.25 14.20 -7.75
N GLY A 422 -17.81 15.45 -7.78
CA GLY A 422 -17.15 16.10 -6.64
C GLY A 422 -18.05 16.29 -5.43
N GLU A 423 -19.33 16.61 -5.64
CA GLU A 423 -20.30 16.79 -4.55
C GLU A 423 -20.51 15.48 -3.77
N GLU A 424 -20.64 14.37 -4.47
CA GLU A 424 -20.75 13.05 -3.83
C GLU A 424 -19.44 12.64 -3.15
N ALA A 425 -18.27 13.02 -3.69
CA ALA A 425 -17.00 12.80 -3.02
C ALA A 425 -16.94 13.55 -1.66
N VAL A 426 -17.39 14.80 -1.63
CA VAL A 426 -17.50 15.59 -0.39
C VAL A 426 -18.54 15.01 0.56
N SER A 427 -19.67 14.52 0.04
CA SER A 427 -20.71 13.85 0.84
C SER A 427 -20.17 12.59 1.54
N VAL A 428 -19.43 11.75 0.81
CA VAL A 428 -18.78 10.54 1.36
C VAL A 428 -17.72 10.91 2.39
N TYR A 429 -16.93 11.96 2.15
CA TYR A 429 -15.98 12.49 3.12
C TYR A 429 -16.69 12.96 4.41
N ASN A 430 -17.79 13.71 4.30
CA ASN A 430 -18.55 14.14 5.46
C ASN A 430 -19.15 12.96 6.23
N LYS A 431 -19.64 11.93 5.53
CA LYS A 431 -20.11 10.68 6.15
C LYS A 431 -19.01 9.93 6.90
N MET A 432 -17.79 9.89 6.35
CA MET A 432 -16.61 9.33 7.03
C MET A 432 -16.39 10.04 8.38
N LEU A 433 -16.42 11.38 8.37
CA LEU A 433 -16.23 12.19 9.59
C LEU A 433 -17.35 11.99 10.61
N GLN A 434 -18.61 11.90 10.18
CA GLN A 434 -19.77 11.67 11.06
C GLN A 434 -19.68 10.32 11.79
N LEU A 435 -19.10 9.31 11.14
CA LEU A 435 -18.86 7.99 11.73
C LEU A 435 -17.61 7.95 12.62
N GLY A 436 -16.99 9.10 12.91
CA GLY A 436 -15.82 9.21 13.80
C GLY A 436 -14.49 8.79 13.17
N ASN A 437 -14.45 8.51 11.87
CA ASN A 437 -13.21 8.16 11.18
C ASN A 437 -12.39 9.43 10.89
N LYS A 438 -11.11 9.43 11.30
CA LYS A 438 -10.20 10.54 11.04
C LYS A 438 -9.67 10.46 9.62
N PRO A 439 -9.66 11.57 8.86
CA PRO A 439 -9.09 11.58 7.53
C PRO A 439 -7.56 11.48 7.60
N ASP A 440 -6.99 10.76 6.65
CA ASP A 440 -5.54 10.71 6.42
C ASP A 440 -5.14 11.55 5.21
N MET A 441 -3.84 11.62 4.93
CA MET A 441 -3.29 12.40 3.82
C MET A 441 -3.91 12.00 2.46
N ILE A 442 -4.10 10.70 2.23
CA ILE A 442 -4.64 10.16 0.97
C ILE A 442 -6.09 10.58 0.80
N THR A 443 -6.88 10.52 1.87
CA THR A 443 -8.28 11.00 1.90
C THR A 443 -8.36 12.48 1.53
N ILE A 444 -7.50 13.31 2.13
CA ILE A 444 -7.49 14.76 1.87
C ILE A 444 -7.10 15.06 0.42
N VAL A 445 -6.04 14.43 -0.11
CA VAL A 445 -5.66 14.59 -1.52
C VAL A 445 -6.79 14.16 -2.45
N GLY A 446 -7.44 13.03 -2.15
CA GLY A 446 -8.56 12.50 -2.93
C GLY A 446 -9.75 13.46 -2.99
N VAL A 447 -10.22 13.98 -1.85
CA VAL A 447 -11.37 14.90 -1.80
C VAL A 447 -11.02 16.27 -2.40
N LEU A 448 -9.81 16.80 -2.15
CA LEU A 448 -9.39 18.07 -2.76
C LEU A 448 -9.26 17.95 -4.28
N SER A 449 -8.73 16.83 -4.78
CA SER A 449 -8.69 16.56 -6.22
C SER A 449 -10.09 16.47 -6.83
N ALA A 450 -11.06 15.92 -6.08
CA ALA A 450 -12.46 15.89 -6.51
C ALA A 450 -13.08 17.30 -6.54
N CYS A 451 -12.82 18.12 -5.51
CA CYS A 451 -13.24 19.52 -5.47
C CYS A 451 -12.66 20.34 -6.64
N VAL A 452 -11.36 20.19 -6.92
CA VAL A 452 -10.69 20.84 -8.06
C VAL A 452 -11.39 20.53 -9.37
N ARG A 453 -11.68 19.24 -9.63
CA ARG A 453 -12.30 18.79 -10.89
C ARG A 453 -13.74 19.24 -11.03
N ALA A 454 -14.49 19.26 -9.93
CA ALA A 454 -15.89 19.69 -9.90
C ALA A 454 -16.07 21.22 -9.74
N GLY A 455 -14.98 21.99 -9.57
CA GLY A 455 -15.05 23.43 -9.36
C GLY A 455 -15.55 23.87 -7.97
N LEU A 456 -15.57 22.96 -6.97
CA LEU A 456 -16.03 23.20 -5.59
C LEU A 456 -14.95 23.90 -4.75
N VAL A 457 -14.58 25.12 -5.13
CA VAL A 457 -13.46 25.87 -4.54
C VAL A 457 -13.72 26.21 -3.06
N GLY A 458 -14.94 26.62 -2.72
CA GLY A 458 -15.33 26.99 -1.36
C GLY A 458 -15.21 25.81 -0.39
N GLU A 459 -15.82 24.68 -0.74
CA GLU A 459 -15.75 23.43 0.03
C GLU A 459 -14.31 22.93 0.14
N GLY A 460 -13.56 22.91 -0.97
CA GLY A 460 -12.18 22.44 -0.99
C GLY A 460 -11.25 23.25 -0.07
N LEU A 461 -11.36 24.59 -0.07
CA LEU A 461 -10.60 25.44 0.85
C LEU A 461 -11.02 25.26 2.32
N CYS A 462 -12.30 25.00 2.58
CA CYS A 462 -12.78 24.67 3.93
C CYS A 462 -12.17 23.34 4.43
N ILE A 463 -12.18 22.32 3.57
CA ILE A 463 -11.60 21.01 3.87
C ILE A 463 -10.10 21.13 4.12
N TYR A 464 -9.37 21.89 3.28
CA TYR A 464 -7.95 22.15 3.49
C TYR A 464 -7.67 22.81 4.85
N LYS A 465 -8.40 23.88 5.20
CA LYS A 465 -8.25 24.54 6.51
C LYS A 465 -8.51 23.59 7.67
N SER A 466 -9.53 22.74 7.55
CA SER A 466 -9.85 21.71 8.55
C SER A 466 -8.73 20.67 8.69
N ALA A 467 -8.17 20.19 7.56
CA ALA A 467 -7.07 19.22 7.54
C ALA A 467 -5.84 19.72 8.32
N ILE A 468 -5.44 20.97 8.10
CA ILE A 468 -4.25 21.56 8.75
C ILE A 468 -4.54 21.92 10.21
N ASN A 469 -5.66 22.59 10.49
CA ASN A 469 -5.90 23.17 11.81
C ASN A 469 -6.47 22.17 12.82
N LYS A 470 -7.44 21.35 12.39
CA LYS A 470 -8.17 20.41 13.25
C LYS A 470 -7.48 19.04 13.30
N TYR A 471 -7.08 18.52 12.14
CA TYR A 471 -6.49 17.18 12.05
C TYR A 471 -4.96 17.18 12.09
N LYS A 472 -4.31 18.36 12.10
CA LYS A 472 -2.85 18.54 12.20
C LYS A 472 -2.09 17.77 11.10
N ILE A 473 -2.70 17.59 9.94
CA ILE A 473 -2.06 16.98 8.77
C ILE A 473 -1.04 17.97 8.24
N LYS A 474 0.22 17.56 8.08
CA LYS A 474 1.25 18.40 7.47
C LYS A 474 0.93 18.58 5.98
N PRO A 475 0.94 19.81 5.45
CA PRO A 475 0.75 20.03 4.01
C PRO A 475 1.83 19.31 3.20
N THR A 476 1.42 18.54 2.20
CA THR A 476 2.32 17.98 1.20
C THR A 476 2.22 18.76 -0.11
N VAL A 477 3.18 18.51 -1.00
CA VAL A 477 3.23 19.12 -2.33
C VAL A 477 1.94 18.89 -3.11
N GLU A 478 1.34 17.70 -3.00
CA GLU A 478 0.09 17.33 -3.68
C GLU A 478 -1.11 18.12 -3.15
N ILE A 479 -1.18 18.32 -1.83
CA ILE A 479 -2.21 19.13 -1.19
C ILE A 479 -2.06 20.59 -1.64
N CYS A 480 -0.85 21.13 -1.62
CA CYS A 480 -0.56 22.49 -2.07
C CYS A 480 -0.87 22.68 -3.56
N ALA A 481 -0.56 21.70 -4.41
CA ALA A 481 -0.90 21.74 -5.84
C ALA A 481 -2.43 21.81 -6.05
N CYS A 482 -3.22 21.05 -5.27
CA CYS A 482 -4.68 21.15 -5.32
C CYS A 482 -5.18 22.55 -4.92
N VAL A 483 -4.57 23.17 -3.90
CA VAL A 483 -4.94 24.54 -3.47
C VAL A 483 -4.65 25.56 -4.58
N VAL A 484 -3.47 25.47 -5.21
CA VAL A 484 -3.10 26.34 -6.34
C VAL A 484 -4.04 26.14 -7.52
N ASP A 485 -4.39 24.90 -7.87
CA ASP A 485 -5.34 24.60 -8.95
C ASP A 485 -6.73 25.19 -8.64
N MET A 486 -7.24 25.03 -7.41
CA MET A 486 -8.53 25.61 -7.00
C MET A 486 -8.53 27.14 -7.09
N LEU A 487 -7.53 27.83 -6.52
CA LEU A 487 -7.41 29.29 -6.57
C LEU A 487 -7.28 29.78 -8.02
N GLY A 488 -6.45 29.09 -8.79
CA GLY A 488 -6.23 29.36 -10.20
C GLY A 488 -7.51 29.23 -11.03
N ARG A 489 -8.27 28.14 -10.87
CA ARG A 489 -9.55 27.95 -11.57
C ARG A 489 -10.60 29.00 -11.21
N SER A 490 -10.60 29.50 -9.97
CA SER A 490 -11.47 30.63 -9.57
C SER A 490 -11.05 32.00 -10.13
N GLY A 491 -10.01 32.07 -10.97
CA GLY A 491 -9.50 33.32 -11.54
C GLY A 491 -8.61 34.12 -10.58
N GLN A 492 -8.35 33.59 -9.38
CA GLN A 492 -7.55 34.24 -8.34
C GLN A 492 -6.05 33.94 -8.52
N LEU A 493 -5.55 34.16 -9.74
CA LEU A 493 -4.18 33.88 -10.15
C LEU A 493 -3.12 34.54 -9.26
N GLY A 494 -3.35 35.79 -8.81
CA GLY A 494 -2.46 36.48 -7.87
C GLY A 494 -2.36 35.78 -6.51
N GLN A 495 -3.50 35.38 -5.93
CA GLN A 495 -3.51 34.64 -4.66
C GLN A 495 -2.87 33.27 -4.79
N ALA A 496 -3.04 32.60 -5.93
CA ALA A 496 -2.37 31.34 -6.22
C ALA A 496 -0.84 31.51 -6.22
N LEU A 497 -0.32 32.57 -6.87
CA LEU A 497 1.10 32.88 -6.88
C LEU A 497 1.64 33.25 -5.48
N ASP A 498 0.88 34.02 -4.69
CA ASP A 498 1.30 34.38 -3.33
C ASP A 498 1.30 33.16 -2.39
N TYR A 499 0.38 32.22 -2.59
CA TYR A 499 0.41 30.94 -1.89
C TYR A 499 1.65 30.11 -2.25
N ILE A 500 2.04 30.06 -3.54
CA ILE A 500 3.28 29.38 -3.98
C ILE A 500 4.52 29.98 -3.30
N LYS A 501 4.56 31.29 -3.06
CA LYS A 501 5.68 31.94 -2.36
C LYS A 501 5.74 31.62 -0.86
N THR A 502 4.59 31.31 -0.25
CA THR A 502 4.44 31.15 1.21
C THR A 502 4.28 29.70 1.66
N MET A 503 4.17 28.75 0.73
CA MET A 503 3.99 27.34 1.05
C MET A 503 5.19 26.76 1.84
N PRO A 504 4.97 25.79 2.75
CA PRO A 504 6.01 25.35 3.69
C PRO A 504 7.13 24.48 3.09
N MET A 505 7.12 24.21 1.78
CA MET A 505 8.11 23.39 1.09
C MET A 505 8.38 23.94 -0.31
N ALA A 506 9.47 23.53 -0.95
CA ALA A 506 9.81 24.00 -2.29
C ALA A 506 8.70 23.60 -3.31
N PRO A 507 8.26 24.53 -4.18
CA PRO A 507 7.27 24.22 -5.21
C PRO A 507 7.81 23.19 -6.20
N SER A 508 7.03 22.14 -6.46
CA SER A 508 7.38 21.09 -7.43
C SER A 508 6.85 21.41 -8.83
N PRO A 509 7.19 20.60 -9.86
CA PRO A 509 6.61 20.74 -11.19
C PRO A 509 5.07 20.64 -11.20
N SER A 510 4.45 19.86 -10.31
CA SER A 510 2.98 19.74 -10.27
C SER A 510 2.29 21.04 -9.83
N VAL A 511 2.92 21.80 -8.92
CA VAL A 511 2.40 23.09 -8.44
C VAL A 511 2.47 24.13 -9.55
N TRP A 512 3.61 24.27 -10.23
CA TRP A 512 3.75 25.19 -11.36
C TRP A 512 2.90 24.77 -12.55
N GLY A 513 2.74 23.47 -12.81
CA GLY A 513 1.83 22.92 -13.81
C GLY A 513 0.37 23.29 -13.55
N ALA A 514 -0.08 23.27 -12.28
CA ALA A 514 -1.41 23.74 -11.91
C ALA A 514 -1.59 25.24 -12.23
N LEU A 515 -0.58 26.07 -11.96
CA LEU A 515 -0.61 27.50 -12.29
C LEU A 515 -0.61 27.75 -13.80
N VAL A 516 0.14 26.97 -14.58
CA VAL A 516 0.10 27.01 -16.06
C VAL A 516 -1.31 26.73 -16.56
N ASN A 517 -1.94 25.65 -16.07
CA ASN A 517 -3.29 25.28 -16.49
C ASN A 517 -4.30 26.38 -16.17
N ALA A 518 -4.25 26.93 -14.96
CA ALA A 518 -5.10 28.06 -14.58
C ALA A 518 -4.86 29.31 -15.45
N SER A 519 -3.60 29.62 -15.74
CA SER A 519 -3.24 30.78 -16.58
C SER A 519 -3.74 30.62 -18.02
N ILE A 520 -3.74 29.38 -18.55
CA ILE A 520 -4.33 29.06 -19.86
C ILE A 520 -5.84 29.29 -19.85
N ILE A 521 -6.54 28.81 -18.82
CA ILE A 521 -8.01 28.96 -18.69
C ILE A 521 -8.41 30.42 -18.69
N HIS A 522 -7.66 31.28 -17.99
CA HIS A 522 -7.95 32.70 -17.84
C HIS A 522 -7.23 33.61 -18.84
N GLY A 523 -6.50 33.05 -19.80
CA GLY A 523 -5.77 33.81 -20.82
C GLY A 523 -4.65 34.73 -20.29
N ASN A 524 -4.10 34.45 -19.11
CA ASN A 524 -3.05 35.26 -18.51
C ASN A 524 -1.66 34.82 -19.01
N SER A 525 -1.20 35.44 -20.09
CA SER A 525 0.07 35.10 -20.73
C SER A 525 1.31 35.40 -19.88
N GLU A 526 1.25 36.40 -19.00
CA GLU A 526 2.39 36.77 -18.12
C GLU A 526 2.64 35.69 -17.07
N MET A 527 1.57 35.23 -16.41
CA MET A 527 1.68 34.18 -15.41
C MET A 527 2.03 32.84 -16.03
N GLN A 528 1.58 32.59 -17.27
CA GLN A 528 1.96 31.42 -18.03
C GLN A 528 3.46 31.39 -18.37
N ASP A 529 4.04 32.52 -18.82
CA ASP A 529 5.50 32.64 -19.07
C ASP A 529 6.30 32.39 -17.78
N LEU A 530 5.91 33.05 -16.67
CA LEU A 530 6.55 32.87 -15.38
C LEU A 530 6.58 31.39 -14.94
N ALA A 531 5.44 30.71 -15.01
CA ALA A 531 5.33 29.33 -14.58
C ALA A 531 6.14 28.38 -15.47
N TYR A 532 6.18 28.58 -16.79
CA TYR A 532 7.02 27.78 -17.69
C TYR A 532 8.52 27.97 -17.43
N ARG A 533 8.97 29.18 -17.09
CA ARG A 533 10.38 29.43 -16.74
C ARG A 533 10.79 28.63 -15.50
N PHE A 534 9.95 28.58 -14.48
CA PHE A 534 10.19 27.73 -13.30
C PHE A 534 10.14 26.24 -13.63
N LEU A 535 9.20 25.79 -14.48
CA LEU A 535 9.16 24.40 -14.93
C LEU A 535 10.42 23.98 -15.69
N ILE A 536 10.99 24.86 -16.52
CA ILE A 536 12.25 24.60 -17.23
C ILE A 536 13.43 24.51 -16.25
N GLN A 537 13.44 25.31 -15.19
CA GLN A 537 14.48 25.23 -14.15
C GLN A 537 14.39 23.91 -13.36
N LEU A 538 13.18 23.46 -13.05
CA LEU A 538 12.94 22.23 -12.29
C LEU A 538 13.09 20.96 -13.15
N GLU A 539 12.71 21.01 -14.42
CA GLU A 539 12.73 19.90 -15.36
C GLU A 539 13.53 20.25 -16.63
N PRO A 540 14.86 20.46 -16.52
CA PRO A 540 15.70 20.91 -17.62
C PRO A 540 15.78 19.92 -18.79
N GLU A 541 15.41 18.66 -18.56
CA GLU A 541 15.44 17.59 -19.56
C GLU A 541 14.08 17.36 -20.22
N ASN A 542 13.01 18.04 -19.78
CA ASN A 542 11.66 17.85 -20.31
C ASN A 542 11.42 18.74 -21.55
N PRO A 543 11.40 18.20 -22.78
CA PRO A 543 11.27 19.03 -23.99
C PRO A 543 9.90 19.70 -24.12
N SER A 544 8.86 19.17 -23.46
CA SER A 544 7.48 19.70 -23.53
C SER A 544 7.38 21.13 -22.97
N ASN A 545 8.13 21.43 -21.91
CA ASN A 545 8.11 22.74 -21.24
C ASN A 545 8.67 23.83 -22.17
N TYR A 546 9.79 23.54 -22.83
CA TYR A 546 10.40 24.44 -23.82
C TYR A 546 9.51 24.66 -25.05
N VAL A 547 8.94 23.59 -25.62
CA VAL A 547 8.05 23.69 -26.78
C VAL A 547 6.81 24.53 -26.45
N SER A 548 6.26 24.36 -25.25
CA SER A 548 5.06 25.09 -24.83
C SER A 548 5.35 26.57 -24.59
N LEU A 549 6.50 26.89 -23.97
CA LEU A 549 6.96 28.27 -23.82
C LEU A 549 7.25 28.93 -25.18
N SER A 550 7.90 28.21 -26.10
CA SER A 550 8.16 28.70 -27.46
C SER A 550 6.87 29.00 -28.21
N ASN A 551 5.84 28.14 -28.10
CA ASN A 551 4.55 28.38 -28.73
C ASN A 551 3.80 29.58 -28.12
N LEU A 552 3.89 29.77 -26.80
CA LEU A 552 3.33 30.94 -26.10
C LEU A 552 3.90 32.24 -26.69
N HIS A 553 5.23 32.37 -26.77
CA HIS A 553 5.87 33.56 -27.32
C HIS A 553 5.64 33.74 -28.82
N ALA A 554 5.56 32.64 -29.58
CA ALA A 554 5.21 32.70 -31.00
C ALA A 554 3.80 33.29 -31.21
N SER A 555 2.82 32.92 -30.36
CA SER A 555 1.48 33.50 -30.40
C SER A 555 1.47 35.00 -30.08
N SER A 556 2.37 35.45 -29.21
CA SER A 556 2.60 36.86 -28.89
C SER A 556 3.54 37.59 -29.86
N ARG A 557 3.94 36.97 -30.98
CA ARG A 557 4.89 37.51 -31.99
C ARG A 557 6.27 37.94 -31.45
N ARG A 558 6.71 37.38 -30.32
CA ARG A 558 8.04 37.62 -29.72
C ARG A 558 9.06 36.60 -30.23
N TRP A 559 9.54 36.80 -31.46
CA TRP A 559 10.42 35.84 -32.17
C TRP A 559 11.85 35.75 -31.61
N ASP A 560 12.30 36.80 -30.93
CA ASP A 560 13.54 36.86 -30.16
C ASP A 560 13.57 35.78 -29.08
N VAL A 561 12.55 35.73 -28.22
CA VAL A 561 12.43 34.73 -27.14
C VAL A 561 12.21 33.32 -27.71
N VAL A 562 11.47 33.20 -28.83
CA VAL A 562 11.31 31.91 -29.52
C VAL A 562 12.66 31.36 -29.99
N SER A 563 13.53 32.22 -30.53
CA SER A 563 14.87 31.83 -30.96
C SER A 563 15.73 31.41 -29.77
N GLU A 564 15.68 32.15 -28.67
CA GLU A 564 16.38 31.83 -27.42
C GLU A 564 15.97 30.45 -26.88
N VAL A 565 14.67 30.21 -26.69
CA VAL A 565 14.15 28.94 -26.15
C VAL A 565 14.51 27.76 -27.05
N ARG A 566 14.47 27.93 -28.39
CA ARG A 566 14.89 26.88 -29.34
C ARG A 566 16.39 26.64 -29.34
N THR A 567 17.19 27.66 -29.07
CA THR A 567 18.65 27.53 -28.91
C THR A 567 18.95 26.74 -27.64
N MET A 568 18.30 27.07 -26.52
CA MET A 568 18.41 26.29 -25.27
C MET A 568 18.06 24.81 -25.46
N MET A 569 17.04 24.49 -26.26
CA MET A 569 16.70 23.10 -26.60
C MET A 569 17.82 22.41 -27.38
N LYS A 570 18.41 23.09 -28.38
CA LYS A 570 19.51 22.55 -29.19
C LYS A 570 20.76 22.31 -28.35
N ASP A 571 21.15 23.26 -27.52
CA ASP A 571 22.33 23.17 -26.65
C ASP A 571 22.22 21.98 -25.67
N ARG A 572 20.99 21.66 -25.26
CA ARG A 572 20.68 20.53 -24.38
C ARG A 572 20.37 19.23 -25.14
N CYS A 573 20.54 19.21 -26.46
CA CYS A 573 20.22 18.07 -27.33
C CYS A 573 18.77 17.54 -27.17
N LEU A 574 17.84 18.42 -26.79
CA LEU A 574 16.44 18.07 -26.60
C LEU A 574 15.71 18.07 -27.94
N THR A 575 15.02 16.97 -28.25
CA THR A 575 14.21 16.86 -29.46
C THR A 575 12.73 16.87 -29.13
N LYS A 576 11.93 17.48 -30.01
CA LYS A 576 10.48 17.39 -29.93
C LYS A 576 10.08 15.95 -30.24
N THR A 577 9.54 15.23 -29.26
CA THR A 577 8.98 13.90 -29.49
C THR A 577 7.73 14.01 -30.39
N PRO A 578 7.71 13.38 -31.57
CA PRO A 578 6.52 13.35 -32.40
C PRO A 578 5.43 12.52 -31.70
N GLY A 579 4.23 13.09 -31.58
CA GLY A 579 3.08 12.34 -31.07
C GLY A 579 2.71 11.22 -32.03
N TYR A 580 2.21 10.09 -31.51
CA TYR A 580 1.81 8.97 -32.36
C TYR A 580 0.53 8.28 -31.87
N SER A 581 -0.14 7.64 -32.81
CA SER A 581 -1.26 6.73 -32.59
C SER A 581 -0.90 5.34 -33.12
N TRP A 582 -1.59 4.31 -32.65
CA TRP A 582 -1.41 2.96 -33.20
C TRP A 582 -2.72 2.20 -33.28
N ILE A 583 -2.77 1.24 -34.19
CA ILE A 583 -3.85 0.27 -34.34
C ILE A 583 -3.26 -1.13 -34.43
N SER A 584 -3.90 -2.11 -33.81
CA SER A 584 -3.51 -3.51 -33.91
C SER A 584 -4.54 -4.25 -34.77
N ILE A 585 -4.10 -4.75 -35.92
CA ILE A 585 -4.91 -5.52 -36.87
C ILE A 585 -4.22 -6.87 -37.02
N ASN A 586 -4.95 -7.97 -36.81
CA ASN A 586 -4.44 -9.34 -36.95
C ASN A 586 -3.11 -9.59 -36.17
N ASN A 587 -3.03 -9.15 -34.92
CA ASN A 587 -1.82 -9.20 -34.07
C ASN A 587 -0.60 -8.41 -34.57
N THR A 588 -0.72 -7.63 -35.65
CA THR A 588 0.29 -6.67 -36.10
C THR A 588 -0.09 -5.26 -35.66
N THR A 589 0.81 -4.60 -34.92
CA THR A 589 0.61 -3.21 -34.45
C THR A 589 1.24 -2.23 -35.43
N HIS A 590 0.42 -1.34 -35.98
CA HIS A 590 0.80 -0.29 -36.91
C HIS A 590 0.85 1.05 -36.19
N PHE A 591 2.01 1.70 -36.20
CA PHE A 591 2.21 3.03 -35.61
C PHE A 591 2.10 4.13 -36.66
N PHE A 592 1.48 5.24 -36.29
CA PHE A 592 1.32 6.45 -37.10
C PHE A 592 1.86 7.64 -36.32
N TYR A 593 3.06 8.08 -36.69
CA TYR A 593 3.68 9.26 -36.10
C TYR A 593 3.16 10.53 -36.78
N ALA A 594 2.95 11.59 -35.99
CA ALA A 594 2.45 12.86 -36.47
C ALA A 594 3.41 13.45 -37.51
N ALA A 595 2.88 13.72 -38.71
CA ALA A 595 3.61 14.23 -39.88
C ALA A 595 4.62 13.26 -40.52
N ASP A 596 4.56 11.97 -40.18
CA ASP A 596 5.42 10.93 -40.77
C ASP A 596 4.72 10.17 -41.90
N LYS A 597 5.49 9.71 -42.90
CA LYS A 597 5.07 8.88 -44.04
C LYS A 597 5.75 7.51 -44.07
N LEU A 598 6.46 7.11 -43.02
CA LEU A 598 7.23 5.86 -42.95
C LEU A 598 6.37 4.58 -42.98
N HIS A 599 5.05 4.65 -42.82
CA HIS A 599 4.18 3.48 -42.93
C HIS A 599 4.23 2.90 -44.37
N PRO A 600 4.37 1.57 -44.57
CA PRO A 600 4.47 0.96 -45.91
C PRO A 600 3.29 1.30 -46.83
N CYS A 601 2.09 1.45 -46.26
CA CYS A 601 0.87 1.84 -46.97
C CYS A 601 0.58 3.36 -46.91
N SER A 602 1.55 4.21 -46.56
CA SER A 602 1.28 5.64 -46.32
C SER A 602 0.62 6.31 -47.53
N LYS A 603 1.06 6.01 -48.75
CA LYS A 603 0.50 6.60 -49.98
C LYS A 603 -1.01 6.34 -50.12
N SER A 604 -1.47 5.09 -49.94
CA SER A 604 -2.90 4.75 -50.04
C SER A 604 -3.70 5.33 -48.88
N ILE A 605 -3.13 5.36 -47.67
CA ILE A 605 -3.76 5.96 -46.49
C ILE A 605 -3.96 7.47 -46.71
N TYR A 606 -2.96 8.17 -47.24
CA TYR A 606 -3.04 9.61 -47.53
C TYR A 606 -3.97 9.95 -48.70
N GLU A 607 -4.02 9.11 -49.74
CA GLU A 607 -5.00 9.24 -50.84
C GLU A 607 -6.44 9.05 -50.33
N LEU A 608 -6.68 8.02 -49.50
CA LEU A 608 -7.97 7.79 -48.86
C LEU A 608 -8.36 8.94 -47.93
N LEU A 609 -7.43 9.43 -47.09
CA LEU A 609 -7.63 10.61 -46.26
C LEU A 609 -7.98 11.85 -47.09
N GLY A 610 -7.30 12.05 -48.23
CA GLY A 610 -7.57 13.16 -49.15
C GLY A 610 -8.98 13.10 -49.72
N GLY A 611 -9.43 11.92 -50.16
CA GLY A 611 -10.80 11.69 -50.61
C GLY A 611 -11.84 11.94 -49.52
N LEU A 612 -11.56 11.50 -48.29
CA LEU A 612 -12.42 11.74 -47.13
C LEU A 612 -12.52 13.22 -46.75
N ILE A 613 -11.42 13.99 -46.86
CA ILE A 613 -11.44 15.45 -46.63
C ILE A 613 -12.30 16.16 -47.68
N LEU A 614 -12.22 15.74 -48.95
CA LEU A 614 -13.04 16.27 -50.03
C LEU A 614 -14.53 15.99 -49.79
N LEU A 615 -14.88 14.77 -49.35
CA LEU A 615 -16.24 14.40 -48.95
C LEU A 615 -16.75 15.23 -47.76
N MET A 616 -15.87 15.55 -46.81
CA MET A 616 -16.22 16.37 -45.64
C MET A 616 -16.34 17.87 -45.94
N LYS A 617 -15.77 18.36 -47.04
CA LYS A 617 -15.84 19.77 -47.48
C LYS A 617 -16.92 20.02 -48.55
N GLY A 618 -17.57 18.99 -49.08
CA GLY A 618 -18.69 19.11 -50.01
C GLY A 618 -20.00 19.53 -49.31
N PRO A 619 -20.97 20.09 -50.05
CA PRO A 619 -22.28 20.45 -49.49
C PRO A 619 -22.97 19.19 -48.95
N ALA A 620 -23.48 19.28 -47.72
CA ALA A 620 -24.05 18.17 -46.98
C ALA A 620 -25.24 17.55 -47.74
N VAL A 621 -25.00 16.43 -48.42
CA VAL A 621 -26.08 15.53 -48.85
C VAL A 621 -26.37 14.60 -47.67
N SER A 622 -27.50 14.88 -47.03
CA SER A 622 -28.11 14.07 -45.99
C SER A 622 -28.41 12.68 -46.54
N HIS A 623 -27.62 11.65 -46.19
CA HIS A 623 -28.18 10.30 -46.02
C HIS A 623 -27.32 9.28 -45.25
N ASP A 624 -26.11 9.59 -44.78
CA ASP A 624 -25.26 8.56 -44.15
C ASP A 624 -24.50 9.06 -42.90
N PHE A 625 -25.24 9.23 -41.79
CA PHE A 625 -24.70 9.68 -40.51
C PHE A 625 -23.72 8.67 -39.86
N GLU A 626 -23.90 7.37 -40.11
CA GLU A 626 -23.01 6.31 -39.58
C GLU A 626 -21.64 6.28 -40.27
N ASN A 627 -21.61 6.43 -41.60
CA ASN A 627 -20.35 6.47 -42.35
C ASN A 627 -19.53 7.72 -42.00
N PHE A 628 -20.19 8.87 -41.80
CA PHE A 628 -19.53 10.10 -41.34
C PHE A 628 -18.87 9.95 -39.95
N THR A 629 -19.50 9.18 -39.06
CA THR A 629 -19.00 8.95 -37.70
C THR A 629 -17.79 8.00 -37.70
N ARG A 630 -17.81 6.94 -38.53
CA ARG A 630 -16.66 6.04 -38.75
C ARG A 630 -15.47 6.76 -39.38
N VAL A 631 -15.71 7.65 -40.33
CA VAL A 631 -14.68 8.47 -40.98
C VAL A 631 -14.02 9.46 -40.00
N ARG A 632 -14.81 10.11 -39.14
CA ARG A 632 -14.28 10.97 -38.06
C ARG A 632 -13.42 10.18 -37.07
N MET A 633 -13.79 8.94 -36.74
CA MET A 633 -12.97 8.05 -35.90
C MET A 633 -11.63 7.71 -36.55
N LEU A 634 -11.58 7.49 -37.88
CA LEU A 634 -10.33 7.21 -38.61
C LEU A 634 -9.35 8.39 -38.56
N PHE A 635 -9.84 9.63 -38.67
CA PHE A 635 -9.00 10.84 -38.58
C PHE A 635 -8.40 11.07 -37.20
N VAL A 636 -9.16 10.76 -36.14
CA VAL A 636 -8.67 10.79 -34.76
C VAL A 636 -7.59 9.72 -34.56
N SER A 637 -7.76 8.57 -35.21
CA SER A 637 -6.82 7.44 -35.18
C SER A 637 -5.51 7.69 -35.92
N ILE A 638 -5.47 8.65 -36.85
CA ILE A 638 -4.26 8.98 -37.66
C ILE A 638 -3.67 10.34 -37.23
N GLY A 639 -4.19 10.95 -36.15
CA GLY A 639 -3.61 12.16 -35.55
C GLY A 639 -3.88 13.47 -36.29
N PHE A 640 -4.79 13.50 -37.26
CA PHE A 640 -5.02 14.66 -38.15
C PHE A 640 -6.01 15.72 -37.61
N TYR A 641 -6.75 15.42 -36.55
CA TYR A 641 -7.90 16.24 -36.10
C TYR A 641 -7.54 17.57 -35.38
N ASN A 642 -6.25 17.89 -35.19
CA ASN A 642 -5.85 19.11 -34.47
C ASN A 642 -5.85 20.39 -35.32
N ARG A 643 -6.27 20.35 -36.59
CA ARG A 643 -6.35 21.54 -37.45
C ARG A 643 -7.71 22.25 -37.42
N TYR A 644 -8.79 21.58 -36.98
CA TYR A 644 -10.16 22.13 -36.94
C TYR A 644 -10.92 21.56 -35.74
N GLY A 645 -11.16 22.37 -34.71
CA GLY A 645 -11.68 21.94 -33.40
C GLY A 645 -13.05 21.26 -33.44
N GLY A 646 -13.15 20.07 -32.84
CA GLY A 646 -14.43 19.36 -32.60
C GLY A 646 -14.24 18.07 -31.77
N ARG A 647 -15.28 17.65 -31.02
CA ARG A 647 -15.27 16.49 -30.08
C ARG A 647 -15.48 15.12 -30.77
N VAL A 648 -15.03 14.05 -30.10
CA VAL A 648 -15.02 12.64 -30.59
C VAL A 648 -16.02 11.75 -29.82
N PRO A 649 -16.87 10.94 -30.48
CA PRO A 649 -17.64 9.85 -29.85
C PRO A 649 -16.87 8.50 -29.84
N ARG A 650 -17.07 7.68 -28.79
CA ARG A 650 -16.39 6.39 -28.54
C ARG A 650 -17.04 5.23 -29.31
N LEU A 651 -16.34 4.56 -30.23
CA LEU A 651 -16.75 3.23 -30.76
C LEU A 651 -15.64 2.34 -31.37
N LEU A 652 -14.34 2.66 -31.25
CA LEU A 652 -13.21 1.77 -31.61
C LEU A 652 -12.07 1.98 -30.59
N GLU A 653 -11.45 0.91 -30.09
CA GLU A 653 -10.27 1.00 -29.19
C GLU A 653 -9.03 1.46 -29.97
N VAL A 654 -8.94 2.77 -30.17
CA VAL A 654 -7.77 3.44 -30.70
C VAL A 654 -6.98 3.96 -29.51
N LYS A 655 -5.80 3.39 -29.28
CA LYS A 655 -4.90 3.85 -28.22
C LYS A 655 -3.98 4.94 -28.79
N THR A 656 -4.00 6.12 -28.18
CA THR A 656 -3.16 7.26 -28.57
C THR A 656 -2.20 7.60 -27.44
N LYS A 657 -0.91 7.74 -27.72
CA LYS A 657 0.08 8.26 -26.75
C LYS A 657 0.37 9.70 -27.12
N ARG A 658 -0.42 10.61 -26.56
CA ARG A 658 -0.05 12.03 -26.49
C ARG A 658 1.02 12.19 -25.39
N ASN A 659 1.95 13.14 -25.56
CA ASN A 659 2.72 13.64 -24.41
C ASN A 659 1.74 13.92 -23.28
N LYS A 660 2.05 13.46 -22.07
CA LYS A 660 1.13 13.38 -20.92
C LYS A 660 0.59 14.74 -20.41
N ASP A 661 0.86 15.85 -21.09
CA ASP A 661 0.51 17.22 -20.65
C ASP A 661 -0.78 17.79 -21.28
N ARG A 662 -1.64 16.95 -21.87
CA ARG A 662 -2.97 17.39 -22.35
C ARG A 662 -4.07 16.40 -21.97
N ARG A 663 -4.53 16.45 -20.72
CA ARG A 663 -5.93 16.17 -20.37
C ARG A 663 -6.62 17.52 -20.13
N MET A 664 -7.19 18.08 -21.19
CA MET A 664 -8.29 19.02 -21.03
C MET A 664 -9.56 18.18 -20.96
N ASP A 665 -10.20 18.21 -19.80
CA ASP A 665 -11.61 17.86 -19.64
C ASP A 665 -12.42 18.90 -20.41
N VAL A 666 -13.30 18.42 -21.28
CA VAL A 666 -14.12 19.26 -22.17
C VAL A 666 -15.59 18.89 -21.93
N GLU A 667 -16.20 19.51 -20.91
CA GLU A 667 -17.66 19.69 -20.69
C GLU A 667 -18.01 21.12 -21.14
N SER A 668 -18.76 21.38 -22.21
CA SER A 668 -20.21 21.37 -22.47
C SER A 668 -20.86 22.61 -21.87
N GLY A 669 -20.89 23.70 -22.64
CA GLY A 669 -21.67 24.91 -22.36
C GLY A 669 -20.99 26.18 -22.86
N CYS A 670 -21.68 26.93 -23.74
CA CYS A 670 -21.38 28.30 -24.24
C CYS A 670 -20.10 28.44 -25.12
N THR A 671 -20.04 29.17 -26.24
CA THR A 671 -20.98 29.97 -27.04
C THR A 671 -20.26 30.19 -28.38
N THR A 672 -21.01 30.21 -29.47
CA THR A 672 -20.60 30.69 -30.81
C THR A 672 -20.05 32.12 -30.76
N HIS A 673 -18.83 32.34 -31.27
CA HIS A 673 -18.43 33.44 -32.16
C HIS A 673 -16.89 33.54 -32.24
N PHE A 674 -16.41 34.04 -33.40
CA PHE A 674 -15.03 34.36 -33.79
C PHE A 674 -14.16 33.18 -34.26
N PHE A 675 -14.08 33.02 -35.58
CA PHE A 675 -12.88 33.32 -36.39
C PHE A 675 -13.20 33.04 -37.87
N GLU A 676 -13.52 34.10 -38.62
CA GLU A 676 -13.17 34.22 -40.05
C GLU A 676 -11.77 34.85 -40.10
N GLU A 677 -10.81 34.12 -40.66
CA GLU A 677 -9.70 34.59 -41.52
C GLU A 677 -8.81 33.39 -41.93
#